data_AF-A0A7V4N5Q3-F1
#
_entry.id   AF-A0A7V4N5Q3-F1
#
_cell.length_a   1.000
_cell.length_b   1.000
_cell.length_c   1.000
_cell.angle_alpha   90.00
_cell.angle_beta   90.00
_cell.angle_gamma   90.00
#
_symmetry.space_group_name_H-M   'P 1'
#
loop_
_entity.id
_entity.type
_entity.pdbx_description
1 polymer ?
#
loop_
_entity_poly.entity_id
_entity_poly.type
_entity_poly.pdbx_seq_one_letter_code
_entity_poly.pdbx_strand_id
1 'polypeptide(L)'
;MARHAVARAWWFRASAWLLMAILLAIGLGEPISVQGRAPGNTQGGLTVAGYAGLAERGGLANYTLRLLNESDLPLAGGLVRYTLPAGFTYVAGSTRVSTGGQLLSTSDPSLTNSTLVWGTFQLPAAGHTAHTPRGIHTVVQDLCLPEFLNLHLDQARSLVGSGGYVTQMFYRITTTTAAPDACATAFVNAAYDRNLVPILRLQGTLNPAGYWDRPDPGPAGDYAPVAAGFARYVAGLPRRDSHPLYIAVWNEPNLWIEWSNAPSALEYARFFVAVSKAIRGLNDPRIRILNGAVTPGDWDNAARFIRTMLTVPGFVDAFDAWASHCYPYNHPPSYNVHNGTARYGNTAIDCYLLERDLIQQCGGRSGFKFVLTETGYELGNNTYGFEGFPRTDETNRAAYMRDAFGRYWPAWPEVIAVTPFLLGDPWNGWERFDWITYAVSLNPPQLSYTLRPQYTAVAALSQPRGQTVPHGLQITFQARVDMAVAPGAHTGQLCGQAADRPPVCTDVVAHVVERVSRAYLPTVSKSAPDDRDQGVWYLGGSSDAGSADDGALRPTAFLRSQDDVGGQATPPRATATHIAVPGSLHVAIRCPGAVPECLYVGTRTGDLVVVDIAARREMNRIPLGFIPHALAAGPSPDSVYVASEAGDLHLIAGWNGALKGRQAISGQQVRAMIFDPDSNALLVADAGAEAILRFSADLSERLAVQPLPDLPDQVFLDRPRRRLLVVLPGAGRVTALDAATLRPLREGDLPGGPVLAAAVDDDQDRLYALTAVSPRQRLIAVLDLRDLDLVALVAGAPDVPLQRATALDAAGGRLWIVEGDRMYAIEAARFEVQTTATIEPSSGTATPIADPASGNVVWVDEAGVWLPGRP
;
A
#
# COMPACT_ATOMS: atom_id res chain seq x y z
N MET A 1 18.89 49.02 29.43
CA MET A 1 19.71 47.81 29.17
C MET A 1 21.02 47.75 29.98
N ALA A 2 21.84 48.82 30.04
CA ALA A 2 23.20 48.77 30.62
C ALA A 2 23.37 48.13 32.03
N ARG A 3 22.42 48.31 32.97
CA ARG A 3 22.58 47.81 34.36
C ARG A 3 22.57 46.28 34.53
N HIS A 4 22.04 45.50 33.58
CA HIS A 4 22.03 44.03 33.69
C HIS A 4 23.33 43.35 33.24
N ALA A 5 24.19 44.03 32.46
CA ALA A 5 25.45 43.47 31.99
C ALA A 5 26.46 43.27 33.14
N VAL A 6 26.57 44.25 34.04
CA VAL A 6 27.55 44.26 35.14
C VAL A 6 27.30 43.13 36.15
N ALA A 7 26.02 42.84 36.45
CA ALA A 7 25.65 41.76 37.37
C ALA A 7 26.04 40.37 36.85
N ARG A 8 25.88 40.12 35.54
CA ARG A 8 26.29 38.84 34.92
C ARG A 8 27.80 38.63 34.95
N ALA A 9 28.60 39.69 34.80
CA ALA A 9 30.06 39.61 34.85
C ALA A 9 30.60 39.23 36.24
N TRP A 10 29.96 39.70 37.32
CA TRP A 10 30.32 39.34 38.70
C TRP A 10 30.03 37.87 39.00
N TRP A 11 28.85 37.36 38.62
CA TRP A 11 28.50 35.95 38.78
C TRP A 11 29.47 35.02 38.04
N PHE A 12 29.84 35.34 36.80
CA PHE A 12 30.78 34.51 36.03
C PHE A 12 32.16 34.37 36.69
N ARG A 13 32.66 35.40 37.38
CA ARG A 13 33.91 35.30 38.14
C ARG A 13 33.74 34.46 39.40
N ALA A 14 32.65 34.64 40.16
CA ALA A 14 32.39 33.84 41.36
C ALA A 14 32.28 32.33 41.05
N SER A 15 31.56 31.94 39.99
CA SER A 15 31.41 30.54 39.59
C SER A 15 32.74 29.90 39.18
N ALA A 16 33.61 30.62 38.47
CA ALA A 16 34.91 30.10 38.04
C ALA A 16 35.86 29.84 39.22
N TRP A 17 35.92 30.77 40.19
CA TRP A 17 36.71 30.58 41.41
C TRP A 17 36.17 29.44 42.28
N LEU A 18 34.84 29.26 42.36
CA LEU A 18 34.25 28.13 43.08
C LEU A 18 34.62 26.78 42.42
N LEU A 19 34.56 26.68 41.09
CA LEU A 19 34.94 25.47 40.37
C LEU A 19 36.43 25.15 40.55
N MET A 20 37.30 26.15 40.48
CA MET A 20 38.75 25.98 40.65
C MET A 20 39.11 25.59 42.10
N ALA A 21 38.40 26.14 43.10
CA ALA A 21 38.56 25.75 44.50
C ALA A 21 38.11 24.30 44.75
N ILE A 22 37.03 23.84 44.12
CA ILE A 22 36.58 22.44 44.18
C ILE A 22 37.61 21.50 43.54
N LEU A 23 38.17 21.85 42.38
CA LEU A 23 39.21 21.05 41.71
C LEU A 23 40.50 20.95 42.55
N LEU A 24 40.93 22.07 43.16
CA LEU A 24 42.05 22.09 44.10
C LEU A 24 41.78 21.27 45.37
N ALA A 25 40.56 21.31 45.91
CA ALA A 25 40.18 20.56 47.11
C ALA A 25 40.09 19.03 46.89
N ILE A 26 39.91 18.57 45.65
CA ILE A 26 39.85 17.14 45.30
C ILE A 26 41.25 16.58 44.93
N GLY A 27 42.28 17.43 44.83
CA GLY A 27 43.67 16.99 44.64
C GLY A 27 44.02 16.49 43.24
N LEU A 28 43.19 16.79 42.23
CA LEU A 28 43.40 16.38 40.84
C LEU A 28 44.44 17.30 40.16
N GLY A 29 45.72 17.06 40.45
CA GLY A 29 46.85 17.78 39.85
C GLY A 29 47.26 17.32 38.43
N GLU A 30 46.60 16.30 37.90
CA GLU A 30 46.86 15.72 36.56
C GLU A 30 45.83 16.24 35.54
N PRO A 31 46.22 16.49 34.27
CA PRO A 31 45.31 17.02 33.25
C PRO A 31 44.23 16.00 32.88
N ILE A 32 42.96 16.44 32.83
CA ILE A 32 41.84 15.63 32.34
C ILE A 32 42.03 15.39 30.84
N SER A 33 42.57 14.22 30.50
CA SER A 33 42.79 13.80 29.11
C SER A 33 41.46 13.45 28.44
N VAL A 34 40.79 14.46 27.87
CA VAL A 34 39.65 14.27 26.96
C VAL A 34 40.18 13.60 25.69
N GLN A 35 40.14 12.26 25.67
CA GLN A 35 40.67 11.48 24.54
C GLN A 35 39.78 11.68 23.31
N GLY A 36 40.31 12.37 22.31
CA GLY A 36 39.70 12.44 20.98
C GLY A 36 39.65 11.07 20.31
N ARG A 37 38.67 10.88 19.43
CA ARG A 37 38.66 9.75 18.49
C ARG A 37 39.99 9.71 17.75
N ALA A 38 40.59 8.52 17.62
CA ALA A 38 41.72 8.35 16.71
C ALA A 38 41.29 8.76 15.28
N PRO A 39 42.12 9.50 14.53
CA PRO A 39 41.82 9.83 13.15
C PRO A 39 41.70 8.54 12.34
N GLY A 40 40.65 8.43 11.52
CA GLY A 40 40.52 7.32 10.59
C GLY A 40 41.54 7.42 9.47
N ASN A 41 42.05 6.27 8.99
CA ASN A 41 42.85 6.23 7.78
C ASN A 41 41.97 5.88 6.57
N THR A 42 42.18 6.59 5.46
CA THR A 42 41.36 6.57 4.26
C THR A 42 42.21 6.22 3.05
N GLN A 43 41.94 5.10 2.39
CA GLN A 43 42.68 4.67 1.21
C GLN A 43 41.82 3.80 0.28
N GLY A 44 41.94 4.02 -1.04
CA GLY A 44 41.27 3.21 -2.05
C GLY A 44 39.74 3.27 -2.07
N GLY A 45 39.11 4.22 -1.35
CA GLY A 45 37.66 4.28 -1.15
C GLY A 45 37.14 3.47 0.05
N LEU A 46 38.05 3.06 0.95
CA LEU A 46 37.72 2.50 2.27
C LEU A 46 38.32 3.39 3.37
N THR A 47 37.61 3.49 4.50
CA THR A 47 38.09 4.15 5.72
C THR A 47 37.99 3.21 6.91
N VAL A 48 39.08 3.08 7.67
CA VAL A 48 39.12 2.38 8.96
C VAL A 48 39.36 3.34 10.11
N ALA A 49 38.66 3.13 11.21
CA ALA A 49 38.84 3.87 12.46
C ALA A 49 38.56 2.96 13.65
N GLY A 50 39.34 3.11 14.72
CA GLY A 50 39.18 2.29 15.93
C GLY A 50 39.31 3.11 17.21
N TYR A 51 38.71 2.60 18.27
CA TYR A 51 38.82 3.11 19.63
C TYR A 51 38.86 1.96 20.62
N ALA A 52 39.60 2.13 21.71
CA ALA A 52 39.67 1.22 22.83
C ALA A 52 39.49 2.00 24.13
N GLY A 53 38.55 1.58 24.97
CA GLY A 53 38.31 2.18 26.28
C GLY A 53 39.41 1.85 27.28
N LEU A 54 39.58 2.74 28.26
CA LEU A 54 40.42 2.54 29.46
C LEU A 54 40.12 1.20 30.13
N ALA A 55 41.19 0.50 30.53
CA ALA A 55 41.11 -0.79 31.23
C ALA A 55 42.05 -0.83 32.44
N GLU A 56 41.65 -1.58 33.47
CA GLU A 56 42.52 -1.93 34.60
C GLU A 56 43.35 -3.18 34.26
N ARG A 57 44.48 -3.38 34.94
CA ARG A 57 45.25 -4.65 34.89
C ARG A 57 44.37 -5.81 35.36
N GLY A 58 44.35 -6.93 34.62
CA GLY A 58 43.40 -8.04 34.85
C GLY A 58 41.96 -7.78 34.35
N GLY A 59 41.63 -6.52 34.03
CA GLY A 59 40.30 -6.04 33.66
C GLY A 59 39.92 -6.28 32.21
N LEU A 60 38.88 -5.59 31.75
CA LEU A 60 38.35 -5.69 30.39
C LEU A 60 38.47 -4.36 29.64
N ALA A 61 39.16 -4.38 28.50
CA ALA A 61 39.16 -3.31 27.51
C ALA A 61 37.97 -3.50 26.56
N ASN A 62 37.18 -2.44 26.37
CA ASN A 62 36.06 -2.43 25.42
C ASN A 62 36.53 -1.77 24.13
N TYR A 63 36.41 -2.47 23.00
CA TYR A 63 36.84 -2.00 21.69
C TYR A 63 35.66 -1.63 20.80
N THR A 64 35.85 -0.64 19.93
CA THR A 64 34.94 -0.27 18.84
C THR A 64 35.76 -0.01 17.58
N LEU A 65 35.65 -0.91 16.60
CA LEU A 65 36.30 -0.84 15.29
C LEU A 65 35.28 -0.46 14.22
N ARG A 66 35.69 0.23 13.16
CA ARG A 66 34.84 0.58 12.01
C ARG A 66 35.57 0.30 10.70
N LEU A 67 34.81 -0.19 9.71
CA LEU A 67 35.22 -0.30 8.31
C LEU A 67 34.11 0.31 7.45
N LEU A 68 34.42 1.43 6.81
CA LEU A 68 33.49 2.26 6.04
C LEU A 68 33.86 2.21 4.56
N ASN A 69 32.83 2.17 3.72
CA ASN A 69 32.88 2.38 2.29
C ASN A 69 32.66 3.87 1.98
N GLU A 70 33.41 4.40 1.02
CA GLU A 70 33.32 5.79 0.55
C GLU A 70 32.81 5.91 -0.89
N SER A 71 32.38 4.80 -1.50
CA SER A 71 31.87 4.76 -2.87
C SER A 71 30.35 4.61 -2.95
N ASP A 72 29.77 5.17 -4.01
CA ASP A 72 28.33 5.18 -4.34
C ASP A 72 27.74 3.79 -4.65
N LEU A 73 28.50 2.70 -4.45
CA LEU A 73 28.08 1.32 -4.68
C LEU A 73 28.43 0.46 -3.46
N PRO A 74 27.60 -0.52 -3.08
CA PRO A 74 27.95 -1.48 -2.04
C PRO A 74 29.12 -2.37 -2.50
N LEU A 75 30.01 -2.74 -1.57
CA LEU A 75 31.20 -3.55 -1.85
C LEU A 75 31.08 -4.92 -1.17
N ALA A 76 31.30 -5.98 -1.95
CA ALA A 76 31.37 -7.35 -1.43
C ALA A 76 32.70 -7.61 -0.68
N GLY A 77 32.80 -8.77 -0.01
CA GLY A 77 34.08 -9.24 0.55
C GLY A 77 34.64 -8.41 1.72
N GLY A 78 33.81 -7.58 2.36
CA GLY A 78 34.19 -6.72 3.47
C GLY A 78 34.73 -7.52 4.65
N LEU A 79 35.99 -7.35 5.00
CA LEU A 79 36.67 -8.13 6.04
C LEU A 79 37.46 -7.21 6.96
N VAL A 80 37.32 -7.40 8.27
CA VAL A 80 38.04 -6.65 9.31
C VAL A 80 39.02 -7.58 10.01
N ARG A 81 40.28 -7.14 10.13
CA ARG A 81 41.31 -7.78 10.94
C ARG A 81 41.76 -6.84 12.06
N TYR A 82 41.94 -7.37 13.27
CA TYR A 82 42.52 -6.62 14.38
C TYR A 82 43.54 -7.44 15.16
N THR A 83 44.79 -7.00 15.17
CA THR A 83 45.85 -7.62 15.97
C THR A 83 45.85 -7.03 17.37
N LEU A 84 45.55 -7.87 18.37
CA LEU A 84 45.57 -7.48 19.77
C LEU A 84 46.99 -7.09 20.24
N PRO A 85 47.13 -6.10 21.14
CA PRO A 85 48.41 -5.83 21.79
C PRO A 85 48.89 -7.02 22.62
N ALA A 86 50.20 -7.12 22.88
CA ALA A 86 50.76 -8.18 23.71
C ALA A 86 50.15 -8.17 25.12
N GLY A 87 49.74 -9.36 25.61
CA GLY A 87 49.07 -9.50 26.91
C GLY A 87 47.57 -9.15 26.91
N PHE A 88 46.95 -8.94 25.73
CA PHE A 88 45.50 -8.81 25.59
C PHE A 88 44.91 -10.08 24.95
N THR A 89 43.85 -10.62 25.55
CA THR A 89 43.19 -11.87 25.11
C THR A 89 41.71 -11.61 24.83
N TYR A 90 41.22 -12.02 23.65
CA TYR A 90 39.82 -11.87 23.26
C TYR A 90 38.83 -12.58 24.21
N VAL A 91 37.68 -11.97 24.46
CA VAL A 91 36.60 -12.55 25.27
C VAL A 91 35.55 -13.18 24.35
N ALA A 92 35.41 -14.50 24.40
CA ALA A 92 34.39 -15.24 23.66
C ALA A 92 32.97 -14.75 23.96
N GLY A 93 32.12 -14.71 22.93
CA GLY A 93 30.75 -14.18 22.98
C GLY A 93 30.64 -12.66 23.12
N SER A 94 31.75 -11.90 23.10
CA SER A 94 31.72 -10.43 23.27
C SER A 94 31.48 -9.65 21.97
N THR A 95 31.63 -10.29 20.79
CA THR A 95 31.45 -9.62 19.49
C THR A 95 30.00 -9.19 19.25
N ARG A 96 29.85 -7.96 18.77
CA ARG A 96 28.69 -7.49 18.01
C ARG A 96 29.16 -6.75 16.77
N VAL A 97 28.82 -7.28 15.59
CA VAL A 97 28.99 -6.62 14.29
C VAL A 97 27.66 -5.95 13.95
N SER A 98 27.72 -4.69 13.51
CA SER A 98 26.54 -3.87 13.21
C SER A 98 26.78 -2.94 12.02
N THR A 99 25.70 -2.49 11.37
CA THR A 99 25.73 -1.37 10.41
C THR A 99 24.56 -0.44 10.71
N GLY A 100 24.78 0.87 10.78
CA GLY A 100 23.76 1.80 11.28
C GLY A 100 23.16 1.41 12.64
N GLY A 101 23.91 0.71 13.51
CA GLY A 101 23.40 0.19 14.78
C GLY A 101 22.45 -1.02 14.68
N GLN A 102 22.03 -1.43 13.47
CA GLN A 102 21.36 -2.71 13.26
C GLN A 102 22.38 -3.84 13.45
N LEU A 103 22.04 -4.84 14.26
CA LEU A 103 22.90 -5.99 14.54
C LEU A 103 22.96 -6.92 13.32
N LEU A 104 24.16 -7.18 12.80
CA LEU A 104 24.42 -8.08 11.68
C LEU A 104 24.89 -9.46 12.13
N SER A 105 25.69 -9.53 13.19
CA SER A 105 26.23 -10.79 13.72
C SER A 105 26.73 -10.64 15.15
N THR A 106 26.65 -11.73 15.93
CA THR A 106 27.33 -11.92 17.22
C THR A 106 28.36 -13.06 17.18
N SER A 107 28.73 -13.52 15.99
CA SER A 107 29.72 -14.58 15.81
C SER A 107 31.11 -14.11 16.24
N ASP A 108 31.79 -14.91 17.04
CA ASP A 108 33.17 -14.67 17.42
C ASP A 108 34.11 -14.66 16.19
N PRO A 109 35.20 -13.87 16.22
CA PRO A 109 36.18 -13.84 15.14
C PRO A 109 36.92 -15.17 15.03
N SER A 110 37.39 -15.48 13.82
CA SER A 110 38.49 -16.44 13.69
C SER A 110 39.77 -15.82 14.25
N LEU A 111 40.53 -16.60 15.05
CA LEU A 111 41.73 -16.17 15.75
C LEU A 111 42.96 -16.81 15.10
N THR A 112 43.99 -16.03 14.77
CA THR A 112 45.28 -16.54 14.29
C THR A 112 46.39 -15.60 14.76
N ASN A 113 47.35 -16.10 15.54
CA ASN A 113 48.50 -15.33 16.06
C ASN A 113 48.09 -13.95 16.64
N SER A 114 47.19 -13.96 17.63
CA SER A 114 46.59 -12.76 18.25
C SER A 114 45.83 -11.81 17.32
N THR A 115 45.65 -12.17 16.04
CA THR A 115 44.84 -11.44 15.07
C THR A 115 43.42 -12.01 15.04
N LEU A 116 42.45 -11.15 15.32
CA LEU A 116 41.02 -11.40 15.20
C LEU A 116 40.57 -11.07 13.79
N VAL A 117 39.78 -11.93 13.16
CA VAL A 117 39.26 -11.73 11.79
C VAL A 117 37.76 -11.97 11.73
N TRP A 118 37.02 -10.95 11.30
CA TRP A 118 35.56 -10.98 11.11
C TRP A 118 35.19 -10.75 9.63
N GLY A 119 34.23 -11.53 9.14
CA GLY A 119 33.64 -11.43 7.79
C GLY A 119 33.77 -12.73 7.00
N THR A 120 33.53 -12.73 5.69
CA THR A 120 33.21 -11.57 4.83
C THR A 120 31.78 -11.05 5.00
N PHE A 121 31.61 -9.74 4.87
CA PHE A 121 30.33 -9.03 4.88
C PHE A 121 30.11 -8.25 3.57
N GLN A 122 28.87 -7.84 3.33
CA GLN A 122 28.58 -6.76 2.38
C GLN A 122 28.82 -5.41 3.09
N LEU A 123 29.61 -4.52 2.50
CA LEU A 123 29.70 -3.13 2.92
C LEU A 123 28.63 -2.33 2.15
N PRO A 124 27.67 -1.66 2.81
CA PRO A 124 26.70 -0.81 2.12
C PRO A 124 27.34 0.38 1.39
N ALA A 125 26.62 1.03 0.47
CA ALA A 125 27.10 2.22 -0.23
C ALA A 125 27.29 3.42 0.72
N ALA A 126 28.17 4.34 0.33
CA ALA A 126 28.34 5.63 1.02
C ALA A 126 27.12 6.55 0.82
N GLY A 127 26.88 7.43 1.80
CA GLY A 127 25.89 8.49 1.69
C GLY A 127 26.45 9.79 1.10
N HIS A 128 25.61 10.82 0.99
CA HIS A 128 25.97 12.17 0.56
C HIS A 128 25.20 13.25 1.36
N THR A 129 25.77 14.46 1.50
CA THR A 129 25.22 15.53 2.38
C THR A 129 24.21 16.48 1.76
N ALA A 130 24.05 16.56 0.43
CA ALA A 130 23.01 17.43 -0.13
C ALA A 130 21.66 16.71 -0.08
N HIS A 131 20.63 17.46 0.34
CA HIS A 131 19.24 17.04 0.30
C HIS A 131 18.45 17.99 -0.59
N THR A 132 17.34 17.49 -1.13
CA THR A 132 16.43 18.26 -1.98
C THR A 132 15.00 17.87 -1.64
N PRO A 133 14.02 18.80 -1.59
CA PRO A 133 12.64 18.46 -1.29
C PRO A 133 11.94 17.65 -2.39
N ARG A 134 12.66 17.22 -3.44
CA ARG A 134 12.14 16.31 -4.46
C ARG A 134 11.97 14.90 -3.89
N GLY A 135 10.80 14.33 -4.10
CA GLY A 135 10.55 12.92 -3.87
C GLY A 135 9.46 12.37 -4.78
N ILE A 136 9.13 11.09 -4.62
CA ILE A 136 8.03 10.41 -5.32
C ILE A 136 7.52 9.23 -4.49
N HIS A 137 6.23 8.87 -4.58
CA HIS A 137 5.70 7.65 -3.95
C HIS A 137 5.91 6.44 -4.88
N THR A 138 6.50 5.36 -4.37
CA THR A 138 6.92 4.22 -5.21
C THR A 138 5.91 3.09 -5.35
N VAL A 139 4.93 2.93 -4.45
CA VAL A 139 3.83 1.95 -4.54
C VAL A 139 4.25 0.49 -4.86
N VAL A 140 5.39 -0.01 -4.34
CA VAL A 140 5.90 -1.36 -4.69
C VAL A 140 5.38 -2.52 -3.82
N GLN A 141 4.60 -2.23 -2.78
CA GLN A 141 4.32 -3.16 -1.68
C GLN A 141 3.53 -4.40 -2.07
N ASP A 142 2.63 -4.31 -3.05
CA ASP A 142 1.70 -5.39 -3.40
C ASP A 142 2.21 -6.36 -4.48
N LEU A 143 3.34 -6.05 -5.14
CA LEU A 143 4.07 -7.01 -5.98
C LEU A 143 5.33 -7.56 -5.28
N CYS A 144 6.14 -6.68 -4.68
CA CYS A 144 7.37 -7.03 -3.97
C CYS A 144 8.38 -7.94 -4.73
N LEU A 145 8.44 -7.85 -6.07
CA LEU A 145 9.50 -8.53 -6.83
C LEU A 145 10.79 -7.67 -6.83
N PRO A 146 11.98 -8.26 -6.62
CA PRO A 146 13.25 -7.51 -6.59
C PRO A 146 13.50 -6.66 -7.84
N GLU A 147 13.07 -7.13 -9.00
CA GLU A 147 13.23 -6.46 -10.30
C GLU A 147 12.40 -5.18 -10.36
N PHE A 148 11.14 -5.25 -9.90
CA PHE A 148 10.21 -4.12 -9.84
C PHE A 148 10.63 -3.11 -8.77
N LEU A 149 11.00 -3.59 -7.58
CA LEU A 149 11.48 -2.78 -6.48
C LEU A 149 12.76 -2.01 -6.85
N ASN A 150 13.72 -2.66 -7.52
CA ASN A 150 14.92 -1.98 -8.01
C ASN A 150 14.57 -0.98 -9.11
N LEU A 151 13.74 -1.34 -10.10
CA LEU A 151 13.33 -0.40 -11.15
C LEU A 151 12.68 0.86 -10.59
N HIS A 152 11.71 0.74 -9.67
CA HIS A 152 11.05 1.90 -9.06
C HIS A 152 12.04 2.79 -8.32
N LEU A 153 12.99 2.20 -7.60
CA LEU A 153 14.03 2.95 -6.89
C LEU A 153 15.09 3.56 -7.82
N ASP A 154 15.41 2.94 -8.96
CA ASP A 154 16.29 3.49 -10.00
C ASP A 154 15.63 4.63 -10.77
N GLN A 155 14.34 4.50 -11.11
CA GLN A 155 13.56 5.56 -11.73
C GLN A 155 13.31 6.72 -10.75
N ALA A 156 13.00 6.44 -9.48
CA ALA A 156 12.93 7.46 -8.44
C ALA A 156 14.29 8.17 -8.27
N ARG A 157 15.38 7.42 -8.15
CA ARG A 157 16.73 7.98 -8.02
C ARG A 157 17.13 8.85 -9.21
N SER A 158 16.71 8.49 -10.41
CA SER A 158 16.97 9.27 -11.63
C SER A 158 16.09 10.53 -11.72
N LEU A 159 14.89 10.49 -11.15
CA LEU A 159 13.95 11.63 -11.08
C LEU A 159 14.35 12.67 -10.02
N VAL A 160 14.57 12.22 -8.78
CA VAL A 160 14.64 13.10 -7.60
C VAL A 160 16.07 13.51 -7.23
N GLY A 161 17.06 12.67 -7.59
CA GLY A 161 18.48 12.88 -7.29
C GLY A 161 18.97 12.20 -6.01
N SER A 162 20.26 12.41 -5.69
CA SER A 162 20.81 11.99 -4.38
C SER A 162 20.20 12.85 -3.28
N GLY A 163 19.81 12.23 -2.18
CA GLY A 163 19.30 12.91 -0.99
C GLY A 163 17.87 13.42 -1.14
N GLY A 164 17.21 13.10 -2.26
CA GLY A 164 15.77 13.19 -2.43
C GLY A 164 15.05 11.98 -1.82
N TYR A 165 13.73 12.02 -1.85
CA TYR A 165 12.86 11.22 -0.99
C TYR A 165 12.08 10.14 -1.77
N VAL A 166 11.81 9.02 -1.11
CA VAL A 166 10.83 8.02 -1.60
C VAL A 166 9.79 7.74 -0.54
N THR A 167 8.53 8.06 -0.83
CA THR A 167 7.40 7.62 -0.02
C THR A 167 7.07 6.18 -0.40
N GLN A 168 6.75 5.35 0.59
CA GLN A 168 6.35 3.95 0.37
C GLN A 168 5.41 3.48 1.47
N MET A 169 4.26 2.94 1.09
CA MET A 169 3.31 2.32 1.98
C MET A 169 3.77 0.93 2.43
N PHE A 170 3.62 0.61 3.72
CA PHE A 170 3.65 -0.75 4.26
C PHE A 170 2.55 -0.93 5.30
N TYR A 171 1.95 -2.12 5.35
CA TYR A 171 0.71 -2.33 6.09
C TYR A 171 0.62 -3.72 6.71
N ARG A 172 -0.55 -4.07 7.29
CA ARG A 172 -0.80 -5.28 8.09
C ARG A 172 -0.09 -5.26 9.44
N ILE A 173 0.11 -4.08 10.01
CA ILE A 173 0.68 -3.91 11.35
C ILE A 173 -0.43 -4.04 12.39
N THR A 174 -0.27 -5.01 13.30
CA THR A 174 -1.26 -5.38 14.32
C THR A 174 -0.59 -5.49 15.70
N THR A 175 -1.39 -5.77 16.72
CA THR A 175 -0.92 -6.08 18.09
C THR A 175 0.10 -7.23 18.15
N THR A 176 0.08 -8.16 17.18
CA THR A 176 0.93 -9.36 17.13
C THR A 176 2.15 -9.24 16.21
N THR A 177 2.26 -8.19 15.38
CA THR A 177 3.39 -7.97 14.45
C THR A 177 4.73 -8.00 15.18
N ALA A 178 5.58 -9.00 14.92
CA ALA A 178 6.83 -9.23 15.66
C ALA A 178 8.04 -8.45 15.12
N ALA A 179 8.05 -8.21 13.81
CA ALA A 179 9.13 -7.61 13.03
C ALA A 179 8.56 -7.05 11.72
N PRO A 180 9.28 -6.20 10.97
CA PRO A 180 8.89 -5.88 9.60
C PRO A 180 9.07 -7.09 8.68
N ASP A 181 8.33 -7.08 7.59
CA ASP A 181 8.45 -8.05 6.52
C ASP A 181 9.76 -7.89 5.72
N ALA A 182 10.06 -8.90 4.90
CA ALA A 182 11.24 -8.88 4.04
C ALA A 182 11.18 -7.78 2.97
N CYS A 183 9.98 -7.36 2.54
CA CYS A 183 9.82 -6.33 1.52
C CYS A 183 10.29 -4.97 2.03
N ALA A 184 9.79 -4.54 3.18
CA ALA A 184 10.17 -3.26 3.79
C ALA A 184 11.66 -3.23 4.17
N THR A 185 12.18 -4.36 4.65
CA THR A 185 13.60 -4.51 4.97
C THR A 185 14.49 -4.42 3.71
N ALA A 186 14.06 -5.01 2.58
CA ALA A 186 14.76 -4.90 1.30
C ALA A 186 14.65 -3.49 0.69
N PHE A 187 13.44 -2.92 0.67
CA PHE A 187 13.14 -1.59 0.14
C PHE A 187 13.97 -0.50 0.82
N VAL A 188 13.97 -0.46 2.15
CA VAL A 188 14.69 0.55 2.91
C VAL A 188 16.20 0.47 2.67
N ASN A 189 16.78 -0.74 2.59
CA ASN A 189 18.18 -0.91 2.22
C ASN A 189 18.47 -0.47 0.77
N ALA A 190 17.65 -0.90 -0.18
CA ALA A 190 17.81 -0.58 -1.60
C ALA A 190 17.61 0.91 -1.92
N ALA A 191 16.82 1.63 -1.12
CA ALA A 191 16.68 3.08 -1.16
C ALA A 191 17.94 3.76 -0.59
N TYR A 192 18.40 3.33 0.59
CA TYR A 192 19.62 3.87 1.19
C TYR A 192 20.89 3.63 0.35
N ASP A 193 21.02 2.49 -0.33
CA ASP A 193 22.16 2.22 -1.23
C ASP A 193 22.13 3.07 -2.51
N ARG A 194 21.00 3.69 -2.83
CA ARG A 194 20.87 4.73 -3.88
C ARG A 194 21.02 6.15 -3.33
N ASN A 195 21.25 6.30 -2.03
CA ASN A 195 21.21 7.57 -1.30
C ASN A 195 19.86 8.29 -1.47
N LEU A 196 18.76 7.54 -1.23
CA LEU A 196 17.39 8.06 -1.14
C LEU A 196 16.90 8.02 0.31
N VAL A 197 16.11 9.01 0.71
CA VAL A 197 15.53 9.14 2.05
C VAL A 197 14.14 8.49 2.09
N PRO A 198 13.93 7.38 2.84
CA PRO A 198 12.63 6.70 2.90
C PRO A 198 11.63 7.44 3.83
N ILE A 199 10.40 7.60 3.33
CA ILE A 199 9.21 7.98 4.08
C ILE A 199 8.25 6.79 4.05
N LEU A 200 8.14 6.07 5.15
CA LEU A 200 7.29 4.90 5.24
C LEU A 200 5.91 5.26 5.79
N ARG A 201 4.89 5.18 4.95
CA ARG A 201 3.49 5.26 5.33
C ARG A 201 3.09 3.92 5.96
N LEU A 202 2.98 3.87 7.28
CA LEU A 202 2.67 2.66 8.03
C LEU A 202 1.17 2.62 8.38
N GLN A 203 0.49 1.57 7.92
CA GLN A 203 -0.94 1.33 8.09
C GLN A 203 -1.24 0.01 8.81
N GLY A 204 -2.46 -0.11 9.34
CA GLY A 204 -2.96 -1.30 10.02
C GLY A 204 -3.42 -2.39 9.07
N THR A 205 -4.49 -3.09 9.43
CA THR A 205 -5.14 -4.06 8.53
C THR A 205 -5.95 -3.32 7.46
N LEU A 206 -5.76 -3.68 6.19
CA LEU A 206 -6.76 -3.37 5.17
C LEU A 206 -7.91 -4.35 5.40
N ASN A 207 -9.07 -3.83 5.80
CA ASN A 207 -10.26 -4.65 5.95
C ASN A 207 -10.56 -5.31 4.61
N PRO A 208 -11.00 -6.58 4.60
CA PRO A 208 -11.46 -7.24 3.39
C PRO A 208 -12.46 -6.43 2.55
N ALA A 209 -13.32 -5.61 3.17
CA ALA A 209 -14.27 -4.72 2.50
C ALA A 209 -13.70 -3.36 2.03
N GLY A 210 -12.39 -3.28 1.76
CA GLY A 210 -11.76 -2.17 1.01
C GLY A 210 -11.44 -0.91 1.81
N TYR A 211 -11.84 -0.83 3.08
CA TYR A 211 -11.45 0.23 4.01
C TYR A 211 -10.33 -0.21 4.96
N TRP A 212 -9.62 0.73 5.58
CA TRP A 212 -8.66 0.44 6.63
C TRP A 212 -9.36 0.24 7.96
N ASP A 213 -9.06 -0.88 8.64
CA ASP A 213 -9.54 -1.11 9.99
C ASP A 213 -8.91 -0.06 10.91
N ARG A 214 -9.74 0.73 11.60
CA ARG A 214 -9.25 1.58 12.68
C ARG A 214 -8.52 0.68 13.68
N PRO A 215 -7.35 1.10 14.20
CA PRO A 215 -6.63 0.31 15.20
C PRO A 215 -7.53 0.02 16.40
N ASP A 216 -7.52 -1.23 16.87
CA ASP A 216 -8.02 -1.55 18.20
C ASP A 216 -7.32 -0.62 19.21
N PRO A 217 -8.06 0.18 20.01
CA PRO A 217 -7.47 0.95 21.11
C PRO A 217 -6.79 0.06 22.15
N GLY A 218 -6.99 -1.24 22.08
CA GLY A 218 -6.78 -2.11 23.18
C GLY A 218 -7.70 -1.74 24.35
N PRO A 219 -7.84 -2.63 25.33
CA PRO A 219 -9.00 -2.58 26.19
C PRO A 219 -8.82 -1.65 27.41
N ALA A 220 -7.69 -0.93 27.44
CA ALA A 220 -7.43 0.23 28.30
C ALA A 220 -7.99 1.52 27.70
N GLY A 221 -8.28 1.53 26.39
CA GLY A 221 -8.48 2.75 25.62
C GLY A 221 -7.19 3.50 25.24
N ASP A 222 -6.00 2.90 25.45
CA ASP A 222 -4.70 3.60 25.43
C ASP A 222 -3.83 3.36 24.18
N TYR A 223 -4.27 2.50 23.26
CA TYR A 223 -3.59 2.04 22.04
C TYR A 223 -2.24 1.34 22.25
N ALA A 224 -1.85 1.03 23.48
CA ALA A 224 -0.53 0.47 23.78
C ALA A 224 -0.23 -0.89 23.10
N PRO A 225 -1.17 -1.85 22.97
CA PRO A 225 -0.90 -3.13 22.30
C PRO A 225 -0.55 -2.98 20.82
N VAL A 226 -1.28 -2.13 20.08
CA VAL A 226 -1.03 -1.87 18.66
C VAL A 226 0.17 -0.94 18.45
N ALA A 227 0.36 0.05 19.32
CA ALA A 227 1.54 0.90 19.33
C ALA A 227 2.83 0.10 19.54
N ALA A 228 2.81 -0.94 20.37
CA ALA A 228 3.92 -1.88 20.52
C ALA A 228 4.18 -2.69 19.23
N GLY A 229 3.14 -3.01 18.45
CA GLY A 229 3.26 -3.60 17.11
C GLY A 229 3.99 -2.69 16.13
N PHE A 230 3.56 -1.43 16.03
CA PHE A 230 4.24 -0.40 15.22
C PHE A 230 5.69 -0.19 15.67
N ALA A 231 5.97 -0.13 16.99
CA ALA A 231 7.32 0.01 17.50
C ALA A 231 8.22 -1.20 17.15
N ARG A 232 7.72 -2.43 17.22
CA ARG A 232 8.48 -3.63 16.80
C ARG A 232 8.73 -3.66 15.29
N TYR A 233 7.75 -3.28 14.47
CA TYR A 233 7.92 -3.12 13.03
C TYR A 233 9.03 -2.10 12.72
N VAL A 234 8.96 -0.91 13.31
CA VAL A 234 9.97 0.15 13.13
C VAL A 234 11.35 -0.24 13.69
N ALA A 235 11.42 -1.00 14.78
CA ALA A 235 12.67 -1.45 15.39
C ALA A 235 13.48 -2.41 14.49
N GLY A 236 12.80 -3.28 13.73
CA GLY A 236 13.47 -4.23 12.84
C GLY A 236 13.93 -3.63 11.50
N LEU A 237 13.43 -2.44 11.13
CA LEU A 237 13.79 -1.81 9.86
C LEU A 237 15.26 -1.35 9.83
N PRO A 238 15.92 -1.31 8.65
CA PRO A 238 17.28 -0.81 8.53
C PRO A 238 17.44 0.69 8.89
N ARG A 239 18.69 1.11 9.05
CA ARG A 239 19.08 2.48 9.45
C ARG A 239 20.37 2.92 8.73
N ARG A 240 20.52 4.22 8.49
CA ARG A 240 21.79 4.86 8.12
C ARG A 240 22.05 6.05 9.01
N ASP A 241 23.32 6.32 9.31
CA ASP A 241 23.69 7.50 10.11
C ASP A 241 23.63 8.80 9.29
N SER A 242 23.64 8.68 7.96
CA SER A 242 23.55 9.78 6.99
C SER A 242 22.10 10.17 6.64
N HIS A 243 21.11 9.32 6.90
CA HIS A 243 19.73 9.51 6.42
C HIS A 243 18.71 9.19 7.53
N PRO A 244 17.74 10.09 7.81
CA PRO A 244 16.62 9.76 8.68
C PRO A 244 15.69 8.72 8.02
N LEU A 245 15.01 7.95 8.86
CA LEU A 245 13.88 7.10 8.50
C LEU A 245 12.59 7.83 8.89
N TYR A 246 11.85 8.36 7.92
CA TYR A 246 10.53 8.93 8.20
C TYR A 246 9.48 7.83 8.28
N ILE A 247 8.58 7.97 9.25
CA ILE A 247 7.44 7.08 9.54
C ILE A 247 6.20 7.97 9.57
N ALA A 248 5.41 7.94 8.51
CA ALA A 248 4.07 8.52 8.49
C ALA A 248 3.11 7.49 9.10
N VAL A 249 2.47 7.84 10.22
CA VAL A 249 1.56 6.95 10.93
C VAL A 249 0.16 7.18 10.41
N TRP A 250 -0.32 6.23 9.61
CA TRP A 250 -1.58 6.28 8.86
C TRP A 250 -1.59 7.23 7.64
N ASN A 251 -2.72 7.26 6.95
CA ASN A 251 -3.01 8.10 5.79
C ASN A 251 -4.46 8.61 5.89
N GLU A 252 -4.73 9.87 5.52
CA GLU A 252 -6.07 10.48 5.45
C GLU A 252 -7.13 9.99 6.48
N PRO A 253 -6.85 10.00 7.80
CA PRO A 253 -7.72 9.41 8.83
C PRO A 253 -9.07 10.13 9.00
N ASN A 254 -9.31 11.21 8.23
CA ASN A 254 -10.59 11.90 8.10
C ASN A 254 -11.46 11.37 6.92
N LEU A 255 -10.92 10.52 6.03
CA LEU A 255 -11.73 9.71 5.11
C LEU A 255 -12.38 8.54 5.82
N TRP A 256 -13.62 8.23 5.42
CA TRP A 256 -14.34 7.03 5.85
C TRP A 256 -13.56 5.74 5.54
N ILE A 257 -12.96 5.66 4.35
CA ILE A 257 -12.21 4.48 3.87
C ILE A 257 -10.90 4.26 4.65
N GLU A 258 -10.45 5.22 5.45
CA GLU A 258 -9.22 5.12 6.25
C GLU A 258 -9.49 4.82 7.74
N TRP A 259 -10.74 4.75 8.20
CA TRP A 259 -11.03 4.58 9.64
C TRP A 259 -12.32 3.80 9.93
N SER A 260 -12.40 2.55 9.47
CA SER A 260 -13.58 1.66 9.62
C SER A 260 -14.93 2.33 9.29
N ASN A 261 -14.97 3.09 8.20
CA ASN A 261 -16.13 3.85 7.72
C ASN A 261 -16.64 4.95 8.69
N ALA A 262 -15.92 5.23 9.78
CA ALA A 262 -16.36 6.12 10.86
C ALA A 262 -15.21 7.02 11.38
N PRO A 263 -14.81 8.07 10.62
CA PRO A 263 -13.65 8.90 10.93
C PRO A 263 -13.72 9.59 12.29
N SER A 264 -12.67 9.41 13.10
CA SER A 264 -12.65 9.87 14.49
C SER A 264 -11.30 10.51 14.84
N ALA A 265 -11.27 11.85 14.80
CA ALA A 265 -10.05 12.62 15.11
C ALA A 265 -9.55 12.40 16.55
N LEU A 266 -10.45 12.08 17.49
CA LEU A 266 -10.10 11.77 18.88
C LEU A 266 -9.45 10.39 19.02
N GLU A 267 -9.93 9.38 18.28
CA GLU A 267 -9.31 8.06 18.23
C GLU A 267 -7.95 8.12 17.52
N TYR A 268 -7.92 8.72 16.32
CA TYR A 268 -6.68 8.85 15.55
C TYR A 268 -5.60 9.59 16.33
N ALA A 269 -5.92 10.72 16.97
CA ALA A 269 -4.91 11.45 17.74
C ALA A 269 -4.43 10.71 18.99
N ARG A 270 -5.28 9.89 19.65
CA ARG A 270 -4.85 9.02 20.75
C ARG A 270 -3.95 7.88 20.27
N PHE A 271 -4.35 7.20 19.20
CA PHE A 271 -3.54 6.19 18.50
C PHE A 271 -2.18 6.75 18.10
N PHE A 272 -2.16 7.94 17.48
CA PHE A 272 -0.94 8.61 17.05
C PHE A 272 -0.01 8.94 18.21
N VAL A 273 -0.55 9.46 19.33
CA VAL A 273 0.22 9.70 20.56
C VAL A 273 0.83 8.41 21.10
N ALA A 274 0.07 7.31 21.15
CA ALA A 274 0.57 6.01 21.63
C ALA A 274 1.66 5.42 20.71
N VAL A 275 1.43 5.40 19.39
CA VAL A 275 2.41 4.94 18.40
C VAL A 275 3.68 5.79 18.46
N SER A 276 3.55 7.12 18.51
CA SER A 276 4.69 8.03 18.65
C SER A 276 5.50 7.74 19.90
N LYS A 277 4.84 7.67 21.06
CA LYS A 277 5.43 7.33 22.36
C LYS A 277 6.17 5.98 22.34
N ALA A 278 5.58 4.95 21.74
CA ALA A 278 6.19 3.63 21.62
C ALA A 278 7.43 3.64 20.68
N ILE A 279 7.34 4.32 19.54
CA ILE A 279 8.47 4.49 18.60
C ILE A 279 9.60 5.33 19.22
N ARG A 280 9.27 6.44 19.90
CA ARG A 280 10.25 7.25 20.65
C ARG A 280 10.90 6.43 21.78
N GLY A 281 10.19 5.45 22.34
CA GLY A 281 10.71 4.46 23.30
C GLY A 281 11.85 3.58 22.77
N LEU A 282 12.06 3.50 21.45
CA LEU A 282 13.23 2.86 20.85
C LEU A 282 14.53 3.65 21.07
N ASN A 283 14.44 4.92 21.46
CA ASN A 283 15.56 5.84 21.71
C ASN A 283 16.55 6.01 20.53
N ASP A 284 16.15 5.65 19.30
CA ASP A 284 16.95 5.86 18.09
C ASP A 284 16.63 7.24 17.48
N PRO A 285 17.56 8.20 17.48
CA PRO A 285 17.35 9.51 16.89
C PRO A 285 17.08 9.47 15.37
N ARG A 286 17.45 8.43 14.63
CA ARG A 286 17.29 8.48 13.16
C ARG A 286 15.83 8.28 12.71
N ILE A 287 14.93 7.89 13.60
CA ILE A 287 13.50 7.76 13.31
C ILE A 287 12.82 9.13 13.38
N ARG A 288 11.96 9.41 12.41
CA ARG A 288 11.18 10.65 12.30
C ARG A 288 9.69 10.37 12.17
N ILE A 289 8.88 10.91 13.07
CA ILE A 289 7.45 10.61 13.11
C ILE A 289 6.65 11.73 12.46
N LEU A 290 5.79 11.37 11.51
CA LEU A 290 4.82 12.25 10.84
C LEU A 290 3.41 11.73 11.14
N ASN A 291 2.43 12.62 11.23
CA ASN A 291 1.01 12.24 11.16
C ASN A 291 0.69 11.60 9.79
N GLY A 292 -0.49 11.00 9.68
CA GLY A 292 -1.17 10.86 8.40
C GLY A 292 -1.70 12.23 8.00
N ALA A 293 -1.40 12.67 6.78
CA ALA A 293 -1.99 13.88 6.21
C ALA A 293 -3.52 13.76 6.20
N VAL A 294 -4.24 14.88 6.25
CA VAL A 294 -5.69 14.90 6.04
C VAL A 294 -6.04 15.06 4.57
N THR A 295 -7.22 14.59 4.17
CA THR A 295 -7.74 14.65 2.79
C THR A 295 -7.68 16.05 2.19
N PRO A 296 -7.27 16.21 0.91
CA PRO A 296 -7.37 17.47 0.20
C PRO A 296 -8.82 17.88 -0.10
N GLY A 297 -9.02 19.12 -0.57
CA GLY A 297 -10.31 19.59 -1.06
C GLY A 297 -11.18 20.24 0.02
N ASP A 298 -11.94 19.45 0.79
CA ASP A 298 -12.87 19.97 1.82
C ASP A 298 -12.11 20.51 3.04
N TRP A 299 -11.77 21.80 2.97
CA TRP A 299 -11.08 22.51 4.02
C TRP A 299 -11.89 22.59 5.33
N ASP A 300 -13.22 22.63 5.29
CA ASP A 300 -14.03 22.71 6.51
C ASP A 300 -14.08 21.36 7.24
N ASN A 301 -14.04 20.24 6.51
CA ASN A 301 -13.79 18.92 7.10
C ASN A 301 -12.38 18.82 7.67
N ALA A 302 -11.36 19.07 6.84
CA ALA A 302 -9.95 18.96 7.23
C ALA A 302 -9.64 19.83 8.46
N ALA A 303 -10.07 21.09 8.46
CA ALA A 303 -9.86 22.00 9.58
C ALA A 303 -10.60 21.55 10.85
N ARG A 304 -11.83 21.06 10.74
CA ARG A 304 -12.59 20.53 11.89
C ARG A 304 -11.92 19.29 12.49
N PHE A 305 -11.38 18.42 11.64
CA PHE A 305 -10.62 17.25 12.06
C PHE A 305 -9.32 17.65 12.78
N ILE A 306 -8.52 18.54 12.18
CA ILE A 306 -7.28 19.08 12.77
C ILE A 306 -7.55 19.78 14.12
N ARG A 307 -8.54 20.68 14.20
CA ARG A 307 -8.93 21.33 15.47
C ARG A 307 -9.24 20.29 16.55
N THR A 308 -9.90 19.19 16.19
CA THR A 308 -10.27 18.12 17.12
C THR A 308 -9.06 17.29 17.54
N MET A 309 -8.15 16.92 16.62
CA MET A 309 -6.90 16.22 16.95
C MET A 309 -6.05 17.00 17.96
N LEU A 310 -5.95 18.33 17.78
CA LEU A 310 -5.19 19.23 18.66
C LEU A 310 -5.76 19.34 20.09
N THR A 311 -6.99 18.88 20.34
CA THR A 311 -7.55 18.79 21.71
C THR A 311 -7.02 17.60 22.51
N VAL A 312 -6.41 16.61 21.85
CA VAL A 312 -5.92 15.40 22.52
C VAL A 312 -4.58 15.68 23.22
N PRO A 313 -4.46 15.43 24.55
CA PRO A 313 -3.22 15.67 25.29
C PRO A 313 -2.01 14.96 24.66
N GLY A 314 -0.91 15.70 24.49
CA GLY A 314 0.35 15.20 23.92
C GLY A 314 0.41 15.15 22.39
N PHE A 315 -0.70 15.32 21.66
CA PHE A 315 -0.71 15.23 20.19
C PHE A 315 0.21 16.30 19.54
N VAL A 316 0.27 17.50 20.11
CA VAL A 316 1.10 18.63 19.62
C VAL A 316 2.61 18.38 19.65
N ASP A 317 3.06 17.40 20.43
CA ASP A 317 4.47 16.99 20.58
C ASP A 317 4.75 15.58 19.99
N ALA A 318 3.70 14.87 19.57
CA ALA A 318 3.79 13.51 19.07
C ALA A 318 4.39 13.41 17.65
N PHE A 319 4.34 14.46 16.85
CA PHE A 319 4.97 14.53 15.53
C PHE A 319 6.28 15.30 15.57
N ASP A 320 7.27 14.89 14.76
CA ASP A 320 8.49 15.68 14.54
C ASP A 320 8.25 16.76 13.49
N ALA A 321 7.66 16.36 12.36
CA ALA A 321 7.23 17.21 11.24
C ALA A 321 5.81 16.78 10.81
N TRP A 322 5.12 17.64 10.05
CA TRP A 322 3.71 17.47 9.71
C TRP A 322 3.53 16.96 8.28
N ALA A 323 2.69 15.94 8.08
CA ALA A 323 2.27 15.48 6.76
C ALA A 323 1.03 16.23 6.27
N SER A 324 1.00 16.62 5.00
CA SER A 324 -0.09 17.38 4.37
C SER A 324 -0.28 16.95 2.90
N HIS A 325 -1.51 16.96 2.39
CA HIS A 325 -1.84 16.63 1.00
C HIS A 325 -2.32 17.87 0.25
N CYS A 326 -1.45 18.43 -0.61
CA CYS A 326 -1.74 19.65 -1.36
C CYS A 326 -1.90 19.37 -2.85
N TYR A 327 -3.15 19.24 -3.28
CA TYR A 327 -3.49 19.03 -4.70
C TYR A 327 -3.91 20.36 -5.36
N PRO A 328 -3.12 20.88 -6.32
CA PRO A 328 -3.41 22.14 -7.02
C PRO A 328 -4.46 22.03 -8.15
N TYR A 329 -4.98 20.82 -8.44
CA TYR A 329 -5.92 20.54 -9.53
C TYR A 329 -5.41 20.95 -10.92
N ASN A 330 -5.68 22.19 -11.35
CA ASN A 330 -5.15 22.80 -12.58
C ASN A 330 -4.57 24.23 -12.38
N HIS A 331 -4.40 24.67 -11.12
CA HIS A 331 -3.73 25.94 -10.78
C HIS A 331 -2.21 25.88 -11.05
N PRO A 332 -1.61 26.86 -11.75
CA PRO A 332 -0.16 26.89 -11.93
C PRO A 332 0.57 27.11 -10.58
N PRO A 333 1.82 26.67 -10.40
CA PRO A 333 2.63 26.90 -9.20
C PRO A 333 2.78 28.37 -8.75
N SER A 334 2.54 29.33 -9.65
CA SER A 334 2.49 30.77 -9.35
C SER A 334 1.23 31.22 -8.60
N TYR A 335 0.20 30.38 -8.53
CA TYR A 335 -0.99 30.52 -7.70
C TYR A 335 -0.69 29.81 -6.37
N ASN A 336 -0.27 30.58 -5.36
CA ASN A 336 0.20 30.06 -4.09
C ASN A 336 -0.09 31.04 -2.93
N VAL A 337 -0.12 30.50 -1.72
CA VAL A 337 -0.42 31.24 -0.49
C VAL A 337 0.76 32.12 -0.08
N HIS A 338 2.01 31.67 -0.26
CA HIS A 338 3.22 32.44 0.06
C HIS A 338 3.29 33.82 -0.59
N ASN A 339 2.88 33.94 -1.86
CA ASN A 339 2.89 35.21 -2.59
C ASN A 339 1.54 35.94 -2.53
N GLY A 340 0.55 35.42 -1.79
CA GLY A 340 -0.81 35.98 -1.72
C GLY A 340 -1.56 35.94 -3.06
N THR A 341 -1.17 35.06 -3.99
CA THR A 341 -1.77 34.96 -5.33
C THR A 341 -2.90 33.93 -5.40
N ALA A 342 -2.93 32.96 -4.48
CA ALA A 342 -4.01 31.98 -4.38
C ALA A 342 -5.28 32.59 -3.76
N ARG A 343 -6.41 32.49 -4.46
CA ARG A 343 -7.75 32.80 -3.93
C ARG A 343 -8.33 31.60 -3.16
N TYR A 344 -8.15 30.40 -3.70
CA TYR A 344 -8.53 29.12 -3.10
C TYR A 344 -7.30 28.42 -2.54
N GLY A 345 -6.79 28.90 -1.39
CA GLY A 345 -5.52 28.44 -0.80
C GLY A 345 -5.45 26.94 -0.46
N ASN A 346 -6.59 26.28 -0.25
CA ASN A 346 -6.71 24.83 -0.08
C ASN A 346 -6.42 24.04 -1.37
N THR A 347 -6.29 24.72 -2.51
CA THR A 347 -6.03 24.14 -3.84
C THR A 347 -4.79 24.77 -4.51
N ALA A 348 -3.79 25.07 -3.69
CA ALA A 348 -2.48 25.54 -4.11
C ALA A 348 -1.37 24.54 -3.73
N ILE A 349 -0.19 24.66 -4.34
CA ILE A 349 0.97 23.79 -4.06
C ILE A 349 1.57 23.95 -2.65
N ASP A 350 1.05 24.90 -1.88
CA ASP A 350 1.45 25.27 -0.52
C ASP A 350 0.26 25.37 0.46
N CYS A 351 -0.81 24.61 0.19
CA CYS A 351 -2.01 24.54 1.03
C CYS A 351 -1.73 24.28 2.52
N TYR A 352 -0.62 23.62 2.83
CA TYR A 352 -0.13 23.31 4.18
C TYR A 352 0.06 24.56 5.05
N LEU A 353 0.16 25.75 4.45
CA LEU A 353 0.14 27.01 5.19
C LEU A 353 -1.18 27.24 5.94
N LEU A 354 -2.31 26.75 5.41
CA LEU A 354 -3.60 26.82 6.12
C LEU A 354 -3.59 25.91 7.35
N GLU A 355 -3.01 24.71 7.25
CA GLU A 355 -2.82 23.80 8.37
C GLU A 355 -1.85 24.36 9.41
N ARG A 356 -0.73 24.95 8.96
CA ARG A 356 0.24 25.68 9.79
C ARG A 356 -0.44 26.72 10.67
N ASP A 357 -1.22 27.60 10.05
CA ASP A 357 -1.84 28.74 10.71
C ASP A 357 -2.99 28.29 11.61
N LEU A 358 -3.73 27.24 11.22
CA LEU A 358 -4.74 26.58 12.04
C LEU A 358 -4.14 25.96 13.32
N ILE A 359 -3.04 25.22 13.19
CA ILE A 359 -2.36 24.58 14.34
C ILE A 359 -1.87 25.65 15.33
N GLN A 360 -1.32 26.75 14.84
CA GLN A 360 -0.88 27.88 15.68
C GLN A 360 -2.07 28.61 16.34
N GLN A 361 -3.17 28.86 15.62
CA GLN A 361 -4.40 29.45 16.18
C GLN A 361 -5.00 28.62 17.32
N CYS A 362 -4.89 27.29 17.25
CA CYS A 362 -5.35 26.37 18.28
C CYS A 362 -4.34 26.16 19.43
N GLY A 363 -3.27 26.95 19.51
CA GLY A 363 -2.27 26.86 20.58
C GLY A 363 -1.26 25.72 20.42
N GLY A 364 -1.21 25.09 19.24
CA GLY A 364 -0.23 24.08 18.89
C GLY A 364 1.18 24.63 18.69
N ARG A 365 2.14 23.71 18.57
CA ARG A 365 3.56 24.00 18.33
C ARG A 365 3.75 24.90 17.09
N SER A 366 4.70 25.83 17.15
CA SER A 366 5.13 26.65 16.00
C SER A 366 6.53 26.26 15.53
N GLY A 367 6.92 26.66 14.32
CA GLY A 367 8.25 26.38 13.76
C GLY A 367 8.52 24.92 13.39
N PHE A 368 7.49 24.06 13.36
CA PHE A 368 7.59 22.73 12.77
C PHE A 368 7.64 22.80 11.23
N LYS A 369 8.11 21.72 10.61
CA LYS A 369 8.30 21.60 9.16
C LYS A 369 7.28 20.64 8.53
N PHE A 370 7.18 20.68 7.21
CA PHE A 370 6.19 19.96 6.41
C PHE A 370 6.81 18.90 5.50
N VAL A 371 6.10 17.80 5.32
CA VAL A 371 6.32 16.77 4.31
C VAL A 371 5.02 16.65 3.51
N LEU A 372 5.04 16.98 2.23
CA LEU A 372 3.86 16.78 1.37
C LEU A 372 3.89 15.33 0.90
N THR A 373 3.16 14.46 1.59
CA THR A 373 3.17 13.01 1.34
C THR A 373 2.49 12.62 0.04
N GLU A 374 1.52 13.43 -0.41
CA GLU A 374 0.89 13.30 -1.72
C GLU A 374 0.58 14.69 -2.33
N THR A 375 0.68 14.77 -3.66
CA THR A 375 0.37 15.94 -4.49
C THR A 375 0.33 15.53 -5.98
N GLY A 376 -0.14 16.39 -6.87
CA GLY A 376 0.04 16.21 -8.31
C GLY A 376 -0.97 16.96 -9.16
N TYR A 377 -0.79 16.85 -10.48
CA TYR A 377 -1.72 17.34 -11.49
C TYR A 377 -2.30 16.13 -12.25
N GLU A 378 -3.59 15.88 -12.07
CA GLU A 378 -4.32 14.85 -12.80
C GLU A 378 -4.50 15.27 -14.27
N LEU A 379 -4.13 14.40 -15.22
CA LEU A 379 -4.40 14.64 -16.64
C LEU A 379 -5.88 14.83 -16.93
N GLY A 380 -6.21 15.88 -17.68
CA GLY A 380 -7.58 16.20 -18.05
C GLY A 380 -8.38 16.92 -16.97
N ASN A 381 -7.80 17.25 -15.81
CA ASN A 381 -8.47 18.01 -14.76
C ASN A 381 -8.79 19.46 -15.22
N ASN A 382 -9.93 20.00 -14.80
CA ASN A 382 -10.41 21.33 -15.21
C ASN A 382 -11.17 22.08 -14.11
N THR A 383 -10.97 21.72 -12.83
CA THR A 383 -11.79 22.21 -11.70
C THR A 383 -11.89 23.75 -11.67
N TYR A 384 -10.78 24.45 -11.94
CA TYR A 384 -10.68 25.91 -11.94
C TYR A 384 -10.65 26.53 -13.34
N GLY A 385 -11.14 25.81 -14.36
CA GLY A 385 -11.30 26.35 -15.72
C GLY A 385 -12.18 27.62 -15.78
N PHE A 386 -13.07 27.81 -14.79
CA PHE A 386 -13.89 29.02 -14.67
C PHE A 386 -13.12 30.27 -14.20
N GLU A 387 -11.94 30.11 -13.56
CA GLU A 387 -11.02 31.24 -13.27
C GLU A 387 -10.08 31.52 -14.46
N GLY A 388 -10.23 30.79 -15.58
CA GLY A 388 -9.43 30.97 -16.79
C GLY A 388 -8.13 30.14 -16.85
N PHE A 389 -7.90 29.26 -15.87
CA PHE A 389 -6.76 28.33 -15.89
C PHE A 389 -7.00 27.21 -16.92
N PRO A 390 -5.96 26.79 -17.68
CA PRO A 390 -6.12 25.76 -18.70
C PRO A 390 -6.48 24.41 -18.07
N ARG A 391 -7.15 23.56 -18.86
CA ARG A 391 -7.30 22.13 -18.55
C ARG A 391 -5.92 21.48 -18.46
N THR A 392 -5.68 20.63 -17.47
CA THR A 392 -4.39 19.93 -17.32
C THR A 392 -4.10 19.03 -18.51
N ASP A 393 -2.96 19.22 -19.15
CA ASP A 393 -2.42 18.41 -20.25
C ASP A 393 -0.95 18.06 -19.98
N GLU A 394 -0.36 17.13 -20.73
CA GLU A 394 1.04 16.70 -20.51
C GLU A 394 2.08 17.84 -20.64
N THR A 395 1.79 18.90 -21.40
CA THR A 395 2.69 20.05 -21.60
C THR A 395 2.63 20.99 -20.40
N ASN A 396 1.43 21.41 -19.99
CA ASN A 396 1.27 22.31 -18.86
C ASN A 396 1.61 21.61 -17.53
N ARG A 397 1.24 20.33 -17.36
CA ARG A 397 1.65 19.47 -16.23
C ARG A 397 3.16 19.39 -16.08
N ALA A 398 3.88 19.11 -17.17
CA ALA A 398 5.34 19.03 -17.15
C ALA A 398 6.00 20.37 -16.80
N ALA A 399 5.49 21.48 -17.34
CA ALA A 399 5.96 22.82 -16.99
C ALA A 399 5.70 23.15 -15.51
N TYR A 400 4.51 22.83 -15.00
CA TYR A 400 4.12 23.07 -13.60
C TYR A 400 4.96 22.25 -12.62
N MET A 401 5.13 20.94 -12.82
CA MET A 401 5.94 20.11 -11.93
C MET A 401 7.43 20.49 -11.96
N ARG A 402 7.98 20.82 -13.13
CA ARG A 402 9.34 21.37 -13.26
C ARG A 402 9.50 22.68 -12.49
N ASP A 403 8.55 23.60 -12.61
CA ASP A 403 8.62 24.88 -11.90
C ASP A 403 8.46 24.70 -10.38
N ALA A 404 7.59 23.81 -9.91
CA ALA A 404 7.42 23.52 -8.49
C ALA A 404 8.68 22.92 -7.85
N PHE A 405 9.27 21.88 -8.46
CA PHE A 405 10.51 21.23 -8.01
C PHE A 405 11.81 21.98 -8.35
N GLY A 406 11.74 22.97 -9.24
CA GLY A 406 12.89 23.78 -9.68
C GLY A 406 12.97 25.16 -9.04
N ARG A 407 11.85 25.73 -8.59
CA ARG A 407 11.76 27.12 -8.09
C ARG A 407 11.06 27.26 -6.73
N TYR A 408 9.89 26.65 -6.55
CA TYR A 408 9.02 26.96 -5.41
C TYR A 408 9.35 26.16 -4.16
N TRP A 409 9.15 24.84 -4.13
CA TRP A 409 9.44 24.04 -2.94
C TRP A 409 10.91 24.12 -2.47
N PRO A 410 11.94 24.22 -3.34
CA PRO A 410 13.32 24.46 -2.91
C PRO A 410 13.59 25.84 -2.27
N ALA A 411 12.67 26.81 -2.41
CA ALA A 411 12.79 28.15 -1.82
C ALA A 411 12.01 28.32 -0.50
N TRP A 412 11.27 27.31 -0.06
CA TRP A 412 10.44 27.32 1.15
C TRP A 412 11.08 26.45 2.23
N PRO A 413 11.85 27.03 3.18
CA PRO A 413 12.70 26.27 4.10
C PRO A 413 11.92 25.43 5.13
N GLU A 414 10.61 25.62 5.27
CA GLU A 414 9.74 24.74 6.05
C GLU A 414 9.42 23.41 5.34
N VAL A 415 9.63 23.30 4.02
CA VAL A 415 9.43 22.05 3.27
C VAL A 415 10.64 21.14 3.43
N ILE A 416 10.42 19.94 3.99
CA ILE A 416 11.42 18.86 4.03
C ILE A 416 11.40 18.09 2.70
N ALA A 417 10.22 17.67 2.25
CA ALA A 417 10.02 16.81 1.09
C ALA A 417 8.63 16.98 0.50
N VAL A 418 8.51 16.67 -0.79
CA VAL A 418 7.28 16.63 -1.56
C VAL A 418 7.29 15.40 -2.45
N THR A 419 6.37 14.46 -2.22
CA THR A 419 6.24 13.22 -2.97
C THR A 419 4.89 13.19 -3.71
N PRO A 420 4.87 13.32 -5.04
CA PRO A 420 3.64 13.18 -5.82
C PRO A 420 3.04 11.78 -5.70
N PHE A 421 1.71 11.72 -5.91
CA PHE A 421 0.83 10.60 -5.54
C PHE A 421 1.37 9.19 -5.81
N LEU A 422 1.94 8.98 -7.01
CA LEU A 422 2.61 7.75 -7.40
C LEU A 422 3.58 7.97 -8.57
N LEU A 423 4.64 7.16 -8.65
CA LEU A 423 5.56 7.09 -9.77
C LEU A 423 4.88 6.49 -11.02
N GLY A 424 4.11 5.42 -10.82
CA GLY A 424 3.36 4.70 -11.84
C GLY A 424 2.89 3.37 -11.27
N ASP A 425 1.71 2.91 -11.66
CA ASP A 425 1.10 1.69 -11.09
C ASP A 425 0.39 0.87 -12.20
N PRO A 426 0.83 -0.37 -12.47
CA PRO A 426 0.24 -1.21 -13.52
C PRO A 426 -1.10 -1.89 -13.15
N TRP A 427 -1.73 -1.59 -12.00
CA TRP A 427 -2.87 -2.38 -11.49
C TRP A 427 -4.14 -1.61 -11.11
N ASN A 428 -4.13 -0.28 -10.95
CA ASN A 428 -5.18 0.42 -10.20
C ASN A 428 -5.82 1.68 -10.83
N GLY A 429 -5.71 1.90 -12.14
CA GLY A 429 -6.53 2.90 -12.85
C GLY A 429 -6.21 4.37 -12.55
N TRP A 430 -5.03 4.65 -11.97
CA TRP A 430 -4.56 6.01 -11.69
C TRP A 430 -3.64 6.56 -12.79
N GLU A 431 -3.76 6.11 -14.04
CA GLU A 431 -2.81 6.44 -15.13
C GLU A 431 -2.81 7.94 -15.47
N ARG A 432 -3.79 8.70 -14.98
CA ARG A 432 -3.84 10.16 -15.07
C ARG A 432 -2.82 10.86 -14.15
N PHE A 433 -2.32 10.19 -13.13
CA PHE A 433 -1.31 10.69 -12.18
C PHE A 433 0.11 10.20 -12.49
N ASP A 434 0.25 9.05 -13.15
CA ASP A 434 1.52 8.44 -13.61
C ASP A 434 2.61 9.46 -13.96
N TRP A 435 3.84 9.14 -13.57
CA TRP A 435 5.07 9.74 -14.09
C TRP A 435 5.72 8.83 -15.13
N ILE A 436 5.56 7.51 -14.98
CA ILE A 436 5.94 6.49 -15.95
C ILE A 436 4.77 5.52 -16.17
N THR A 437 4.49 5.16 -17.42
CA THR A 437 3.48 4.14 -17.75
C THR A 437 4.09 2.76 -17.75
N TYR A 438 3.31 1.71 -17.51
CA TYR A 438 3.78 0.33 -17.52
C TYR A 438 3.08 -0.56 -18.56
N ALA A 439 3.83 -1.57 -19.02
CA ALA A 439 3.27 -2.79 -19.60
C ALA A 439 4.00 -4.00 -19.01
N VAL A 440 3.23 -4.89 -18.39
CA VAL A 440 3.72 -6.06 -17.64
C VAL A 440 3.17 -7.34 -18.28
N SER A 441 4.06 -8.22 -18.74
CA SER A 441 3.74 -9.63 -18.91
C SER A 441 4.19 -10.40 -17.67
N LEU A 442 3.38 -11.36 -17.23
CA LEU A 442 3.73 -12.28 -16.14
C LEU A 442 4.17 -13.65 -16.65
N ASN A 443 4.02 -13.94 -17.96
CA ASN A 443 4.38 -15.21 -18.58
C ASN A 443 4.95 -15.00 -20.00
N PRO A 444 6.28 -15.03 -20.19
CA PRO A 444 7.30 -14.93 -19.15
C PRO A 444 7.25 -13.56 -18.45
N PRO A 445 7.74 -13.44 -17.20
CA PRO A 445 7.89 -12.15 -16.53
C PRO A 445 8.73 -11.17 -17.36
N GLN A 446 8.08 -10.14 -17.88
CA GLN A 446 8.70 -9.06 -18.65
C GLN A 446 8.02 -7.74 -18.27
N LEU A 447 8.83 -6.73 -17.98
CA LEU A 447 8.34 -5.45 -17.51
C LEU A 447 8.98 -4.33 -18.34
N SER A 448 8.13 -3.49 -18.93
CA SER A 448 8.53 -2.37 -19.77
C SER A 448 7.79 -1.12 -19.36
N TYR A 449 8.38 0.05 -19.60
CA TYR A 449 7.86 1.33 -19.15
C TYR A 449 8.13 2.44 -20.16
N THR A 450 7.35 3.53 -20.11
CA THR A 450 7.65 4.76 -20.85
C THR A 450 7.62 5.98 -19.93
N LEU A 451 8.53 6.93 -20.16
CA LEU A 451 8.64 8.15 -19.35
C LEU A 451 7.66 9.21 -19.86
N ARG A 452 6.80 9.75 -19.00
CA ARG A 452 5.90 10.85 -19.38
C ARG A 452 6.63 12.20 -19.33
N PRO A 453 6.17 13.24 -20.05
CA PRO A 453 6.84 14.54 -20.10
C PRO A 453 7.13 15.18 -18.73
N GLN A 454 6.29 14.98 -17.72
CA GLN A 454 6.54 15.49 -16.37
C GLN A 454 7.76 14.86 -15.69
N TYR A 455 7.99 13.56 -15.91
CA TYR A 455 9.19 12.87 -15.43
C TYR A 455 10.44 13.46 -16.06
N THR A 456 10.46 13.54 -17.39
CA THR A 456 11.62 14.04 -18.16
C THR A 456 11.94 15.50 -17.79
N ALA A 457 10.93 16.34 -17.59
CA ALA A 457 11.11 17.75 -17.25
C ALA A 457 11.69 17.97 -15.83
N VAL A 458 11.39 17.09 -14.87
CA VAL A 458 11.90 17.16 -13.49
C VAL A 458 13.25 16.46 -13.35
N ALA A 459 13.44 15.31 -14.00
CA ALA A 459 14.72 14.60 -14.02
C ALA A 459 15.86 15.43 -14.66
N ALA A 460 15.51 16.33 -15.59
CA ALA A 460 16.45 17.28 -16.20
C ALA A 460 16.85 18.47 -15.30
N LEU A 461 16.26 18.63 -14.11
CA LEU A 461 16.69 19.65 -13.14
C LEU A 461 18.02 19.27 -12.50
N SER A 462 18.83 20.26 -12.08
CA SER A 462 20.11 20.00 -11.41
C SER A 462 19.93 19.15 -10.14
N GLN A 463 20.77 18.11 -10.00
CA GLN A 463 20.80 17.15 -8.88
C GLN A 463 22.17 17.17 -8.18
N PRO A 464 22.51 18.22 -7.41
CA PRO A 464 23.76 18.26 -6.63
C PRO A 464 23.77 17.15 -5.57
N ARG A 465 24.91 16.47 -5.38
CA ARG A 465 25.05 15.40 -4.36
C ARG A 465 25.59 15.91 -3.02
N GLY A 466 26.45 16.93 -3.03
CA GLY A 466 27.13 17.42 -1.81
C GLY A 466 28.46 16.70 -1.57
N GLN A 467 28.80 16.46 -0.31
CA GLN A 467 30.00 15.72 0.11
C GLN A 467 29.64 14.28 0.46
N THR A 468 30.54 13.34 0.20
CA THR A 468 30.40 11.93 0.60
C THR A 468 30.36 11.78 2.12
N VAL A 469 29.48 10.90 2.62
CA VAL A 469 29.36 10.48 4.02
C VAL A 469 29.64 8.98 4.11
N PRO A 470 30.87 8.56 4.47
CA PRO A 470 31.24 7.15 4.53
C PRO A 470 30.34 6.32 5.46
N HIS A 471 29.91 5.15 5.00
CA HIS A 471 29.04 4.25 5.76
C HIS A 471 29.54 2.80 5.74
N GLY A 472 29.19 2.00 6.74
CA GLY A 472 29.65 0.62 6.83
C GLY A 472 29.55 0.03 8.23
N LEU A 473 30.46 -0.91 8.50
CA LEU A 473 30.44 -1.74 9.69
C LEU A 473 30.97 -1.01 10.93
N GLN A 474 30.38 -1.34 12.08
CA GLN A 474 30.94 -1.12 13.40
C GLN A 474 30.97 -2.46 14.16
N ILE A 475 32.16 -2.86 14.62
CA ILE A 475 32.39 -4.05 15.42
C ILE A 475 32.75 -3.62 16.85
N THR A 476 31.95 -4.03 17.83
CA THR A 476 32.29 -3.87 19.26
C THR A 476 32.63 -5.22 19.87
N PHE A 477 33.67 -5.29 20.68
CA PHE A 477 34.06 -6.51 21.40
C PHE A 477 34.85 -6.20 22.68
N GLN A 478 35.17 -7.22 23.46
CA GLN A 478 36.00 -7.10 24.67
C GLN A 478 37.28 -7.95 24.59
N ALA A 479 38.37 -7.42 25.15
CA ALA A 479 39.56 -8.20 25.46
C ALA A 479 39.93 -8.04 26.94
N ARG A 480 40.36 -9.14 27.56
CA ARG A 480 40.95 -9.14 28.89
C ARG A 480 42.41 -8.69 28.82
N VAL A 481 42.81 -7.82 29.73
CA VAL A 481 44.19 -7.39 29.94
C VAL A 481 44.84 -8.33 30.95
N ASP A 482 46.03 -8.87 30.69
CA ASP A 482 46.77 -9.67 31.68
C ASP A 482 47.24 -8.79 32.86
N MET A 483 47.39 -9.37 34.05
CA MET A 483 47.95 -8.69 35.24
C MET A 483 49.41 -8.24 35.05
N ALA A 484 50.15 -8.93 34.16
CA ALA A 484 51.53 -8.60 33.81
C ALA A 484 51.66 -7.40 32.86
N VAL A 485 50.58 -6.91 32.26
CA VAL A 485 50.62 -5.73 31.38
C VAL A 485 50.83 -4.48 32.23
N ALA A 486 51.92 -3.76 31.96
CA ALA A 486 52.23 -2.50 32.64
C ALA A 486 51.20 -1.40 32.28
N PRO A 487 50.88 -0.46 33.20
CA PRO A 487 50.09 0.72 32.86
C PRO A 487 50.77 1.54 31.75
N GLY A 488 49.99 2.05 30.79
CA GLY A 488 50.50 2.75 29.62
C GLY A 488 49.61 2.65 28.40
N ALA A 489 50.13 3.11 27.27
CA ALA A 489 49.52 3.01 25.95
C ALA A 489 49.98 1.71 25.25
N HIS A 490 49.03 0.89 24.82
CA HIS A 490 49.26 -0.40 24.16
C HIS A 490 48.58 -0.42 22.80
N THR A 491 49.37 -0.53 21.74
CA THR A 491 48.89 -0.40 20.36
C THR A 491 48.56 -1.76 19.75
N GLY A 492 47.38 -1.87 19.16
CA GLY A 492 47.00 -2.95 18.24
C GLY A 492 46.71 -2.41 16.85
N GLN A 493 46.81 -3.25 15.82
CA GLN A 493 46.66 -2.82 14.43
C GLN A 493 45.30 -3.24 13.86
N LEU A 494 44.52 -2.27 13.38
CA LEU A 494 43.27 -2.47 12.65
C LEU A 494 43.53 -2.40 11.15
N CYS A 495 43.10 -3.42 10.41
CA CYS A 495 43.10 -3.42 8.94
C CYS A 495 41.72 -3.81 8.40
N GLY A 496 41.29 -3.14 7.33
CA GLY A 496 40.04 -3.42 6.62
C GLY A 496 40.30 -3.60 5.12
N GLN A 497 39.52 -4.47 4.49
CA GLN A 497 39.55 -4.71 3.04
C GLN A 497 38.14 -4.98 2.51
N ALA A 498 37.97 -4.88 1.19
CA ALA A 498 36.77 -5.29 0.45
C ALA A 498 37.19 -5.83 -0.93
N ALA A 499 36.25 -6.40 -1.68
CA ALA A 499 36.47 -6.81 -3.06
C ALA A 499 37.01 -5.65 -3.91
N ASP A 500 38.04 -5.93 -4.70
CA ASP A 500 38.72 -5.00 -5.63
C ASP A 500 39.26 -3.70 -5.00
N ARG A 501 39.37 -3.63 -3.67
CA ARG A 501 39.98 -2.52 -2.93
C ARG A 501 41.28 -2.95 -2.22
N PRO A 502 42.32 -2.10 -2.21
CA PRO A 502 43.51 -2.37 -1.40
C PRO A 502 43.16 -2.38 0.10
N PRO A 503 43.87 -3.14 0.94
CA PRO A 503 43.68 -3.07 2.38
C PRO A 503 44.12 -1.70 2.91
N VAL A 504 43.33 -1.13 3.82
CA VAL A 504 43.65 0.09 4.56
C VAL A 504 43.81 -0.24 6.04
N CYS A 505 44.83 0.31 6.70
CA CYS A 505 45.15 0.01 8.09
C CYS A 505 45.35 1.27 8.94
N THR A 506 45.04 1.18 10.22
CA THR A 506 45.33 2.21 11.24
C THR A 506 45.68 1.54 12.57
N ASP A 507 46.46 2.21 13.38
CA ASP A 507 46.71 1.79 14.76
C ASP A 507 45.54 2.18 15.67
N VAL A 508 45.33 1.39 16.71
CA VAL A 508 44.32 1.61 17.77
C VAL A 508 45.03 1.46 19.12
N VAL A 509 44.97 2.51 19.94
CA VAL A 509 45.66 2.55 21.24
C VAL A 509 44.68 2.23 22.36
N ALA A 510 44.97 1.18 23.13
CA ALA A 510 44.31 0.85 24.39
C ALA A 510 45.13 1.38 25.56
N HIS A 511 44.47 2.07 26.51
CA HIS A 511 45.13 2.62 27.68
C HIS A 511 44.87 1.75 28.92
N VAL A 512 45.94 1.14 29.44
CA VAL A 512 45.92 0.37 30.68
C VAL A 512 46.30 1.31 31.83
N VAL A 513 45.50 1.32 32.89
CA VAL A 513 45.69 2.15 34.09
C VAL A 513 45.68 1.30 35.34
N GLU A 514 46.20 1.84 36.44
CA GLU A 514 46.16 1.16 37.75
C GLU A 514 44.74 1.07 38.33
N ARG A 515 43.88 2.06 38.06
CA ARG A 515 42.49 2.08 38.55
C ARG A 515 41.59 3.01 37.73
N VAL A 516 40.35 2.59 37.47
CA VAL A 516 39.33 3.37 36.74
C VAL A 516 38.28 3.90 37.72
N SER A 517 38.52 5.11 38.24
CA SER A 517 37.58 5.81 39.11
C SER A 517 36.45 6.46 38.31
N ARG A 518 35.22 5.94 38.41
CA ARG A 518 34.03 6.53 37.76
C ARG A 518 33.50 7.75 38.55
N ALA A 519 33.91 8.94 38.17
CA ALA A 519 33.32 10.19 38.68
C ALA A 519 32.07 10.58 37.87
N TYR A 520 30.89 10.60 38.53
CA TYR A 520 29.68 11.18 37.95
C TYR A 520 29.73 12.70 38.07
N LEU A 521 30.35 13.36 37.10
CA LEU A 521 30.26 14.82 36.95
C LEU A 521 28.87 15.18 36.44
N PRO A 522 28.07 15.99 37.17
CA PRO A 522 26.85 16.54 36.62
C PRO A 522 27.22 17.55 35.53
N THR A 523 27.04 17.16 34.26
CA THR A 523 27.27 18.05 33.12
C THR A 523 26.24 19.16 33.11
N VAL A 524 26.57 20.28 33.76
CA VAL A 524 25.92 21.58 33.54
C VAL A 524 26.29 22.04 32.13
N SER A 525 25.64 21.43 31.15
CA SER A 525 25.70 21.83 29.75
C SER A 525 25.06 23.21 29.65
N LYS A 526 25.91 24.25 29.70
CA LYS A 526 25.52 25.57 29.26
C LYS A 526 25.29 25.45 27.74
N SER A 527 24.04 25.57 27.31
CA SER A 527 23.65 25.48 25.91
C SER A 527 24.62 26.25 25.02
N ALA A 528 25.10 25.61 23.95
CA ALA A 528 25.87 26.30 22.92
C ALA A 528 25.03 27.49 22.40
N PRO A 529 25.65 28.65 22.13
CA PRO A 529 24.95 29.74 21.46
C PRO A 529 24.51 29.26 20.07
N ASP A 530 23.22 29.39 19.82
CA ASP A 530 22.45 28.96 18.64
C ASP A 530 23.24 28.41 17.43
N ASP A 531 23.44 27.08 17.41
CA ASP A 531 23.84 26.31 16.22
C ASP A 531 22.60 25.63 15.60
N ARG A 532 21.51 26.40 15.44
CA ARG A 532 20.17 25.85 15.16
C ARG A 532 19.93 25.46 13.71
N ASP A 533 20.82 25.90 12.81
CA ASP A 533 20.57 25.87 11.37
C ASP A 533 21.17 24.65 10.66
N GLN A 534 21.88 23.75 11.36
CA GLN A 534 22.58 22.60 10.76
C GLN A 534 22.39 21.23 11.46
N GLY A 535 21.40 21.08 12.37
CA GLY A 535 21.15 19.83 13.11
C GLY A 535 19.67 19.48 13.31
N VAL A 536 19.37 18.18 13.50
CA VAL A 536 17.98 17.64 13.60
C VAL A 536 17.63 17.22 15.06
N TRP A 537 16.40 17.52 15.52
CA TRP A 537 16.01 17.68 16.96
C TRP A 537 15.23 16.49 17.62
N TYR A 538 15.10 16.36 18.96
CA TYR A 538 14.59 15.12 19.65
C TYR A 538 13.84 15.25 21.02
N LEU A 539 13.19 14.12 21.46
CA LEU A 539 12.58 13.68 22.78
C LEU A 539 11.04 13.39 22.73
N GLY A 540 10.39 12.57 23.60
CA GLY A 540 10.83 11.47 24.49
C GLY A 540 9.82 11.00 25.60
N GLY A 541 9.37 9.72 25.62
CA GLY A 541 8.59 9.04 26.71
C GLY A 541 7.04 9.23 26.70
N SER A 542 6.18 8.69 27.61
CA SER A 542 6.11 7.47 28.51
C SER A 542 4.84 7.60 29.43
N SER A 543 4.06 6.62 29.93
CA SER A 543 3.94 5.13 29.90
C SER A 543 2.43 4.66 29.97
N ASP A 544 2.09 3.35 30.07
CA ASP A 544 0.84 2.71 29.52
C ASP A 544 0.28 1.50 30.35
N ALA A 545 -1.05 1.11 30.31
CA ALA A 545 -1.60 -0.20 30.81
C ALA A 545 -3.15 -0.51 30.73
N GLY A 546 -3.55 -1.75 30.30
CA GLY A 546 -4.69 -2.57 30.88
C GLY A 546 -5.75 -3.28 29.95
N SER A 547 -5.81 -4.63 29.82
CA SER A 547 -6.66 -5.41 28.83
C SER A 547 -7.99 -6.04 29.37
N ALA A 548 -8.98 -6.61 28.62
CA ALA A 548 -9.02 -7.46 27.38
C ALA A 548 -10.24 -7.26 26.37
N ASP A 549 -10.02 -7.62 25.08
CA ASP A 549 -10.92 -8.01 23.93
C ASP A 549 -11.64 -7.04 22.92
N ASP A 550 -11.86 -7.60 21.70
CA ASP A 550 -11.89 -6.99 20.34
C ASP A 550 -12.79 -7.80 19.33
N GLY A 551 -13.11 -7.29 18.11
CA GLY A 551 -14.08 -7.92 17.19
C GLY A 551 -13.98 -7.63 15.68
N ALA A 552 -13.68 -8.67 14.87
CA ALA A 552 -13.54 -8.61 13.40
C ALA A 552 -14.54 -9.54 12.65
N LEU A 553 -14.81 -9.25 11.37
CA LEU A 553 -15.56 -10.13 10.45
C LEU A 553 -14.78 -11.43 10.19
N ARG A 554 -15.49 -12.58 10.18
CA ARG A 554 -14.91 -13.92 10.04
C ARG A 554 -15.73 -14.74 9.02
N PRO A 555 -15.09 -15.52 8.12
CA PRO A 555 -15.82 -16.49 7.29
C PRO A 555 -16.61 -17.47 8.17
N THR A 556 -17.86 -17.75 7.80
CA THR A 556 -18.70 -18.72 8.50
C THR A 556 -18.56 -20.13 7.95
N ALA A 557 -18.03 -20.26 6.73
CA ALA A 557 -17.73 -21.52 6.08
C ALA A 557 -16.47 -21.42 5.19
N PHE A 558 -15.97 -22.58 4.79
CA PHE A 558 -14.92 -22.74 3.79
C PHE A 558 -15.40 -23.76 2.76
N LEU A 559 -14.94 -23.64 1.52
CA LEU A 559 -15.04 -24.72 0.54
C LEU A 559 -14.32 -25.97 1.07
N ARG A 560 -14.73 -27.16 0.61
CA ARG A 560 -14.13 -28.43 1.02
C ARG A 560 -13.68 -29.26 -0.17
N SER A 561 -12.41 -29.66 -0.17
CA SER A 561 -11.86 -30.66 -1.08
C SER A 561 -12.42 -32.06 -0.77
N GLN A 562 -12.30 -33.00 -1.72
CA GLN A 562 -12.56 -34.42 -1.44
C GLN A 562 -11.35 -35.14 -0.80
N ASP A 563 -10.16 -34.54 -0.80
CA ASP A 563 -8.93 -35.17 -0.30
C ASP A 563 -8.91 -35.37 1.24
N ASP A 564 -9.78 -34.67 1.99
CA ASP A 564 -10.05 -34.97 3.41
C ASP A 564 -10.66 -36.38 3.64
N VAL A 565 -11.06 -37.09 2.57
CA VAL A 565 -11.41 -38.53 2.59
C VAL A 565 -10.46 -39.37 1.72
N GLY A 566 -9.18 -38.96 1.66
CA GLY A 566 -8.04 -39.87 1.48
C GLY A 566 -8.00 -40.69 0.19
N GLY A 567 -7.90 -40.04 -0.97
CA GLY A 567 -7.69 -40.73 -2.24
C GLY A 567 -7.22 -39.85 -3.37
N GLN A 568 -5.89 -39.78 -3.59
CA GLN A 568 -5.31 -39.05 -4.73
C GLN A 568 -5.82 -39.60 -6.08
N ALA A 569 -6.76 -38.88 -6.68
CA ALA A 569 -7.15 -39.01 -8.07
C ALA A 569 -6.88 -37.67 -8.76
N THR A 570 -5.96 -37.64 -9.73
CA THR A 570 -5.86 -36.48 -10.63
C THR A 570 -7.18 -36.34 -11.37
N PRO A 571 -7.90 -35.21 -11.28
CA PRO A 571 -9.22 -35.08 -11.90
C PRO A 571 -9.09 -35.33 -13.41
N PRO A 572 -9.95 -36.18 -14.00
CA PRO A 572 -9.84 -36.52 -15.41
C PRO A 572 -10.06 -35.27 -16.27
N ARG A 573 -9.16 -35.03 -17.23
CA ARG A 573 -9.25 -33.90 -18.18
C ARG A 573 -10.47 -34.12 -19.09
N ALA A 574 -11.60 -33.56 -18.68
CA ALA A 574 -12.86 -33.67 -19.40
C ALA A 574 -12.70 -33.09 -20.82
N THR A 575 -12.98 -33.92 -21.83
CA THR A 575 -12.87 -33.54 -23.24
C THR A 575 -14.02 -32.61 -23.63
N ALA A 576 -13.80 -31.31 -23.47
CA ALA A 576 -14.79 -30.30 -23.86
C ALA A 576 -15.16 -30.43 -25.35
N THR A 577 -16.45 -30.26 -25.66
CA THR A 577 -16.94 -30.17 -27.04
C THR A 577 -17.20 -28.72 -27.37
N HIS A 578 -16.48 -28.19 -28.37
CA HIS A 578 -16.61 -26.83 -28.85
C HIS A 578 -17.64 -26.72 -29.97
N ILE A 579 -18.54 -25.75 -29.87
CA ILE A 579 -19.36 -25.24 -30.97
C ILE A 579 -18.82 -23.84 -31.27
N ALA A 580 -17.99 -23.76 -32.32
CA ALA A 580 -17.44 -22.49 -32.76
C ALA A 580 -18.55 -21.52 -33.17
N VAL A 581 -18.51 -20.30 -32.65
CA VAL A 581 -19.41 -19.20 -33.04
C VAL A 581 -18.57 -18.10 -33.69
N PRO A 582 -18.43 -18.10 -35.03
CA PRO A 582 -17.78 -17.02 -35.76
C PRO A 582 -18.34 -15.65 -35.38
N GLY A 583 -17.47 -14.64 -35.35
CA GLY A 583 -17.84 -13.25 -35.10
C GLY A 583 -17.49 -12.70 -33.70
N SER A 584 -16.78 -13.48 -32.87
CA SER A 584 -16.48 -13.20 -31.45
C SER A 584 -17.75 -13.12 -30.61
N LEU A 585 -17.99 -14.16 -29.80
CA LEU A 585 -19.10 -14.17 -28.85
C LEU A 585 -18.95 -13.03 -27.84
N HIS A 586 -20.04 -12.30 -27.59
CA HIS A 586 -20.09 -11.17 -26.65
C HIS A 586 -21.02 -11.41 -25.47
N VAL A 587 -22.20 -11.97 -25.72
CA VAL A 587 -23.25 -12.22 -24.71
C VAL A 587 -24.04 -13.47 -25.09
N ALA A 588 -24.51 -14.24 -24.11
CA ALA A 588 -25.34 -15.43 -24.35
C ALA A 588 -26.37 -15.65 -23.23
N ILE A 589 -27.53 -16.21 -23.59
CA ILE A 589 -28.60 -16.62 -22.67
C ILE A 589 -29.26 -17.92 -23.14
N ARG A 590 -29.96 -18.63 -22.26
CA ARG A 590 -30.84 -19.75 -22.64
C ARG A 590 -32.08 -19.27 -23.40
N CYS A 591 -32.54 -20.09 -24.34
CA CYS A 591 -33.83 -19.93 -25.02
C CYS A 591 -35.01 -20.07 -24.02
N PRO A 592 -36.09 -19.28 -24.14
CA PRO A 592 -37.29 -19.45 -23.31
C PRO A 592 -38.01 -20.77 -23.60
N GLY A 593 -37.99 -21.70 -22.64
CA GLY A 593 -38.87 -22.88 -22.60
C GLY A 593 -38.80 -23.80 -23.83
N ALA A 594 -37.69 -23.81 -24.56
CA ALA A 594 -37.56 -24.52 -25.82
C ALA A 594 -37.07 -25.98 -25.66
N VAL A 595 -37.71 -26.88 -26.41
CA VAL A 595 -37.09 -28.12 -26.90
C VAL A 595 -36.90 -27.93 -28.41
N PRO A 596 -35.70 -28.08 -28.99
CA PRO A 596 -34.44 -28.46 -28.33
C PRO A 596 -33.90 -27.39 -27.37
N GLU A 597 -33.08 -27.84 -26.41
CA GLU A 597 -32.33 -26.99 -25.50
C GLU A 597 -31.37 -26.09 -26.33
N CYS A 598 -31.47 -24.77 -26.21
CA CYS A 598 -30.66 -23.86 -27.02
C CYS A 598 -30.19 -22.60 -26.28
N LEU A 599 -29.15 -21.97 -26.83
CA LEU A 599 -28.72 -20.61 -26.48
C LEU A 599 -29.07 -19.62 -27.59
N TYR A 600 -29.44 -18.40 -27.19
CA TYR A 600 -29.26 -17.20 -27.99
C TYR A 600 -27.89 -16.60 -27.69
N VAL A 601 -27.13 -16.27 -28.72
CA VAL A 601 -25.75 -15.79 -28.63
C VAL A 601 -25.58 -14.52 -29.47
N GLY A 602 -25.20 -13.42 -28.85
CA GLY A 602 -24.85 -12.18 -29.54
C GLY A 602 -23.36 -12.10 -29.84
N THR A 603 -22.99 -11.68 -31.05
CA THR A 603 -21.60 -11.56 -31.50
C THR A 603 -21.15 -10.11 -31.72
N ARG A 604 -19.84 -9.84 -31.64
CA ARG A 604 -19.26 -8.53 -31.95
C ARG A 604 -19.29 -8.18 -33.45
N THR A 605 -19.61 -9.13 -34.33
CA THR A 605 -19.98 -8.87 -35.73
C THR A 605 -21.41 -8.34 -35.91
N GLY A 606 -22.22 -8.30 -34.85
CA GLY A 606 -23.61 -7.88 -34.92
C GLY A 606 -24.56 -8.96 -35.42
N ASP A 607 -24.26 -10.24 -35.14
CA ASP A 607 -25.18 -11.36 -35.35
C ASP A 607 -25.89 -11.74 -34.05
N LEU A 608 -27.15 -12.17 -34.17
CA LEU A 608 -27.82 -13.07 -33.23
C LEU A 608 -27.70 -14.50 -33.78
N VAL A 609 -27.02 -15.37 -33.05
CA VAL A 609 -26.79 -16.77 -33.38
C VAL A 609 -27.63 -17.66 -32.46
N VAL A 610 -28.24 -18.69 -33.02
CA VAL A 610 -28.96 -19.73 -32.27
C VAL A 610 -28.12 -20.99 -32.25
N VAL A 611 -27.87 -21.54 -31.06
CA VAL A 611 -27.06 -22.75 -30.87
C VAL A 611 -27.90 -23.86 -30.23
N ASP A 612 -28.04 -24.99 -30.92
CA ASP A 612 -28.64 -26.22 -30.40
C ASP A 612 -27.63 -26.90 -29.48
N ILE A 613 -27.90 -26.94 -28.17
CA ILE A 613 -27.04 -27.56 -27.16
C ILE A 613 -27.09 -29.09 -27.30
N ALA A 614 -28.26 -29.65 -27.62
CA ALA A 614 -28.49 -31.09 -27.70
C ALA A 614 -27.91 -31.71 -28.98
N ALA A 615 -28.11 -31.05 -30.14
CA ALA A 615 -27.54 -31.44 -31.43
C ALA A 615 -26.15 -30.84 -31.69
N ARG A 616 -25.64 -30.00 -30.77
CA ARG A 616 -24.27 -29.45 -30.72
C ARG A 616 -23.85 -28.69 -31.98
N ARG A 617 -24.68 -27.75 -32.43
CA ARG A 617 -24.47 -27.00 -33.69
C ARG A 617 -25.15 -25.63 -33.70
N GLU A 618 -24.68 -24.76 -34.58
CA GLU A 618 -25.44 -23.58 -35.02
C GLU A 618 -26.75 -24.03 -35.70
N MET A 619 -27.88 -23.42 -35.32
CA MET A 619 -29.19 -23.60 -35.95
C MET A 619 -29.47 -22.52 -36.99
N ASN A 620 -29.19 -21.27 -36.64
CA ASN A 620 -29.42 -20.11 -37.48
C ASN A 620 -28.51 -18.94 -37.04
N ARG A 621 -28.31 -17.98 -37.95
CA ARG A 621 -27.56 -16.75 -37.76
C ARG A 621 -28.32 -15.59 -38.40
N ILE A 622 -28.62 -14.57 -37.61
CA ILE A 622 -29.46 -13.43 -37.97
C ILE A 622 -28.59 -12.17 -37.86
N PRO A 623 -28.25 -11.49 -38.97
CA PRO A 623 -27.54 -10.23 -38.91
C PRO A 623 -28.48 -9.13 -38.37
N LEU A 624 -28.11 -8.52 -37.25
CA LEU A 624 -28.86 -7.45 -36.59
C LEU A 624 -28.54 -6.06 -37.17
N GLY A 625 -27.31 -5.89 -37.68
CA GLY A 625 -26.80 -4.59 -38.15
C GLY A 625 -26.28 -3.66 -37.05
N PHE A 626 -26.22 -4.14 -35.81
CA PHE A 626 -25.67 -3.46 -34.63
C PHE A 626 -25.09 -4.51 -33.67
N ILE A 627 -24.16 -4.14 -32.78
CA ILE A 627 -23.63 -5.09 -31.78
C ILE A 627 -24.68 -5.32 -30.67
N PRO A 628 -25.12 -6.56 -30.42
CA PRO A 628 -25.98 -6.90 -29.28
C PRO A 628 -25.16 -6.86 -27.98
N HIS A 629 -25.49 -5.93 -27.08
CA HIS A 629 -24.78 -5.73 -25.83
C HIS A 629 -25.36 -6.58 -24.68
N ALA A 630 -26.70 -6.66 -24.58
CA ALA A 630 -27.41 -7.48 -23.61
C ALA A 630 -28.60 -8.23 -24.27
N LEU A 631 -28.96 -9.37 -23.70
CA LEU A 631 -30.05 -10.24 -24.17
C LEU A 631 -31.01 -10.57 -23.02
N ALA A 632 -32.31 -10.74 -23.31
CA ALA A 632 -33.27 -11.37 -22.40
C ALA A 632 -34.24 -12.28 -23.17
N ALA A 633 -34.71 -13.33 -22.51
CA ALA A 633 -35.71 -14.23 -23.08
C ALA A 633 -37.03 -13.48 -23.34
N GLY A 634 -37.63 -13.70 -24.51
CA GLY A 634 -38.86 -13.01 -24.92
C GLY A 634 -40.17 -13.62 -24.37
N PRO A 635 -41.32 -12.99 -24.63
CA PRO A 635 -42.65 -13.44 -24.17
C PRO A 635 -43.15 -14.73 -24.85
N SER A 636 -42.41 -15.27 -25.81
CA SER A 636 -42.71 -16.52 -26.53
C SER A 636 -41.43 -17.32 -26.76
N PRO A 637 -41.49 -18.66 -26.95
CA PRO A 637 -40.29 -19.49 -27.15
C PRO A 637 -39.39 -19.03 -28.33
N ASP A 638 -40.02 -18.60 -29.42
CA ASP A 638 -39.38 -17.93 -30.56
C ASP A 638 -39.30 -16.40 -30.32
N SER A 639 -38.72 -15.96 -29.21
CA SER A 639 -38.39 -14.54 -29.07
C SER A 639 -37.27 -14.25 -28.09
N VAL A 640 -36.57 -13.16 -28.38
CA VAL A 640 -35.48 -12.59 -27.58
C VAL A 640 -35.57 -11.07 -27.62
N TYR A 641 -35.39 -10.43 -26.48
CA TYR A 641 -35.10 -8.99 -26.40
C TYR A 641 -33.60 -8.80 -26.54
N VAL A 642 -33.20 -7.81 -27.33
CA VAL A 642 -31.81 -7.47 -27.63
C VAL A 642 -31.61 -5.97 -27.41
N ALA A 643 -30.68 -5.61 -26.54
CA ALA A 643 -30.21 -4.24 -26.40
C ALA A 643 -28.99 -4.07 -27.31
N SER A 644 -28.96 -2.99 -28.10
CA SER A 644 -27.77 -2.61 -28.87
C SER A 644 -26.69 -1.98 -27.97
N GLU A 645 -25.46 -1.88 -28.48
CA GLU A 645 -24.38 -1.07 -27.88
C GLU A 645 -24.74 0.40 -27.66
N ALA A 646 -25.76 0.91 -28.37
CA ALA A 646 -26.29 2.28 -28.23
C ALA A 646 -27.47 2.39 -27.24
N GLY A 647 -27.85 1.29 -26.58
CA GLY A 647 -28.97 1.21 -25.63
C GLY A 647 -30.31 0.82 -26.26
N ASP A 648 -30.53 1.08 -27.55
CA ASP A 648 -31.80 0.76 -28.25
C ASP A 648 -32.26 -0.69 -28.04
N LEU A 649 -33.53 -0.85 -27.67
CA LEU A 649 -34.16 -2.12 -27.34
C LEU A 649 -34.93 -2.68 -28.55
N HIS A 650 -34.72 -3.96 -28.86
CA HIS A 650 -35.38 -4.66 -29.97
C HIS A 650 -35.99 -5.98 -29.47
N LEU A 651 -37.24 -6.27 -29.83
CA LEU A 651 -37.84 -7.60 -29.66
C LEU A 651 -37.79 -8.33 -31.02
N ILE A 652 -37.17 -9.50 -31.06
CA ILE A 652 -36.84 -10.22 -32.30
C ILE A 652 -37.33 -11.66 -32.22
N ALA A 653 -37.79 -12.22 -33.35
CA ALA A 653 -38.03 -13.65 -33.52
C ALA A 653 -36.70 -14.40 -33.67
N GLY A 654 -36.40 -15.32 -32.74
CA GLY A 654 -35.13 -16.03 -32.70
C GLY A 654 -34.88 -16.95 -33.89
N TRP A 655 -35.94 -17.51 -34.51
CA TRP A 655 -35.79 -18.49 -35.59
C TRP A 655 -35.69 -17.87 -36.98
N ASN A 656 -36.08 -16.61 -37.19
CA ASN A 656 -36.08 -15.97 -38.53
C ASN A 656 -35.67 -14.49 -38.56
N GLY A 657 -35.37 -13.86 -37.41
CA GLY A 657 -34.92 -12.48 -37.33
C GLY A 657 -35.99 -11.40 -37.53
N ALA A 658 -37.27 -11.78 -37.61
CA ALA A 658 -38.35 -10.81 -37.74
C ALA A 658 -38.43 -9.89 -36.52
N LEU A 659 -38.29 -8.58 -36.74
CA LEU A 659 -38.46 -7.55 -35.72
C LEU A 659 -39.94 -7.48 -35.31
N LYS A 660 -40.22 -7.80 -34.05
CA LYS A 660 -41.56 -7.79 -33.43
C LYS A 660 -41.86 -6.46 -32.73
N GLY A 661 -40.83 -5.74 -32.26
CA GLY A 661 -40.96 -4.42 -31.63
C GLY A 661 -39.59 -3.73 -31.47
N ARG A 662 -39.57 -2.40 -31.30
CA ARG A 662 -38.36 -1.62 -31.01
C ARG A 662 -38.71 -0.37 -30.19
N GLN A 663 -37.91 -0.08 -29.17
CA GLN A 663 -37.97 1.15 -28.40
C GLN A 663 -36.56 1.77 -28.32
N ALA A 664 -36.43 3.01 -28.79
CA ALA A 664 -35.22 3.78 -28.58
C ALA A 664 -35.19 4.38 -27.16
N ILE A 665 -34.04 4.37 -26.51
CA ILE A 665 -33.82 5.01 -25.20
C ILE A 665 -32.75 6.09 -25.32
N SER A 666 -32.88 7.17 -24.55
CA SER A 666 -32.11 8.41 -24.79
C SER A 666 -30.70 8.32 -24.20
N GLY A 667 -29.84 7.55 -24.89
CA GLY A 667 -28.54 7.10 -24.39
C GLY A 667 -28.69 6.03 -23.32
N GLN A 668 -27.69 5.97 -22.45
CA GLN A 668 -27.68 5.19 -21.20
C GLN A 668 -27.35 3.68 -21.42
N GLN A 669 -26.61 3.10 -20.45
CA GLN A 669 -25.87 1.84 -20.59
C GLN A 669 -26.67 0.65 -20.04
N VAL A 670 -27.42 -0.04 -20.90
CA VAL A 670 -28.14 -1.27 -20.54
C VAL A 670 -27.15 -2.37 -20.13
N ARG A 671 -27.13 -2.73 -18.84
CA ARG A 671 -26.23 -3.77 -18.30
C ARG A 671 -26.86 -5.15 -18.35
N ALA A 672 -28.14 -5.24 -17.98
CA ALA A 672 -28.90 -6.48 -17.98
C ALA A 672 -30.38 -6.22 -18.29
N MET A 673 -31.08 -7.28 -18.70
CA MET A 673 -32.50 -7.26 -18.99
C MET A 673 -33.13 -8.56 -18.49
N ILE A 674 -34.37 -8.50 -18.02
CA ILE A 674 -35.15 -9.69 -17.68
C ILE A 674 -36.63 -9.48 -17.98
N PHE A 675 -37.26 -10.47 -18.59
CA PHE A 675 -38.69 -10.46 -18.86
C PHE A 675 -39.44 -11.04 -17.67
N ASP A 676 -40.47 -10.32 -17.21
CA ASP A 676 -41.42 -10.79 -16.21
C ASP A 676 -42.72 -11.24 -16.89
N PRO A 677 -42.97 -12.56 -17.01
CA PRO A 677 -44.17 -13.07 -17.67
C PRO A 677 -45.46 -12.84 -16.87
N ASP A 678 -45.36 -12.64 -15.54
CA ASP A 678 -46.56 -12.52 -14.69
C ASP A 678 -47.12 -11.09 -14.70
N SER A 679 -46.27 -10.07 -14.93
CA SER A 679 -46.70 -8.69 -15.20
C SER A 679 -46.59 -8.29 -16.68
N ASN A 680 -46.22 -9.24 -17.55
CA ASN A 680 -46.05 -9.10 -19.00
C ASN A 680 -45.24 -7.85 -19.40
N ALA A 681 -44.04 -7.73 -18.85
CA ALA A 681 -43.19 -6.55 -19.02
C ALA A 681 -41.70 -6.89 -19.12
N LEU A 682 -40.96 -6.09 -19.87
CA LEU A 682 -39.49 -6.11 -19.84
C LEU A 682 -38.99 -5.20 -18.72
N LEU A 683 -38.07 -5.70 -17.91
CA LEU A 683 -37.36 -5.00 -16.85
C LEU A 683 -35.91 -4.82 -17.29
N VAL A 684 -35.43 -3.59 -17.35
CA VAL A 684 -34.13 -3.22 -17.93
C VAL A 684 -33.29 -2.53 -16.86
N ALA A 685 -32.12 -3.09 -16.56
CA ALA A 685 -31.11 -2.47 -15.71
C ALA A 685 -30.22 -1.55 -16.55
N ASP A 686 -30.24 -0.27 -16.25
CA ASP A 686 -29.54 0.75 -17.02
C ASP A 686 -28.62 1.58 -16.11
N ALA A 687 -27.32 1.35 -16.25
CA ALA A 687 -26.28 2.04 -15.49
C ALA A 687 -26.08 3.49 -15.93
N GLY A 688 -26.42 3.84 -17.18
CA GLY A 688 -26.37 5.25 -17.59
C GLY A 688 -27.58 6.06 -17.10
N ALA A 689 -28.63 5.37 -16.63
CA ALA A 689 -29.81 5.95 -16.01
C ALA A 689 -29.81 5.86 -14.49
N GLU A 690 -28.87 5.11 -13.90
CA GLU A 690 -28.83 4.76 -12.47
C GLU A 690 -30.20 4.22 -12.01
N ALA A 691 -30.83 3.35 -12.84
CA ALA A 691 -32.25 3.03 -12.71
C ALA A 691 -32.64 1.65 -13.28
N ILE A 692 -33.79 1.15 -12.82
CA ILE A 692 -34.57 0.15 -13.56
C ILE A 692 -35.63 0.85 -14.41
N LEU A 693 -35.67 0.52 -15.70
CA LEU A 693 -36.72 0.91 -16.63
C LEU A 693 -37.68 -0.27 -16.83
N ARG A 694 -39.00 -0.02 -16.89
CA ARG A 694 -40.01 -1.04 -17.19
C ARG A 694 -40.75 -0.69 -18.48
N PHE A 695 -40.86 -1.65 -19.40
CA PHE A 695 -41.52 -1.50 -20.70
C PHE A 695 -42.61 -2.56 -20.89
N SER A 696 -43.58 -2.29 -21.76
CA SER A 696 -44.53 -3.30 -22.24
C SER A 696 -43.81 -4.43 -22.98
N ALA A 697 -44.39 -5.64 -23.00
CA ALA A 697 -43.77 -6.82 -23.63
C ALA A 697 -43.56 -6.71 -25.16
N ASP A 698 -44.24 -5.78 -25.82
CA ASP A 698 -44.08 -5.46 -27.25
C ASP A 698 -43.14 -4.27 -27.51
N LEU A 699 -42.59 -3.67 -26.45
CA LEU A 699 -41.80 -2.42 -26.45
C LEU A 699 -42.56 -1.20 -26.99
N SER A 700 -43.90 -1.19 -27.00
CA SER A 700 -44.68 -0.03 -27.46
C SER A 700 -44.72 1.14 -26.47
N GLU A 701 -44.52 0.91 -25.16
CA GLU A 701 -44.51 1.97 -24.14
C GLU A 701 -43.54 1.72 -22.97
N ARG A 702 -43.01 2.81 -22.39
CA ARG A 702 -42.26 2.79 -21.13
C ARG A 702 -43.22 3.01 -19.95
N LEU A 703 -43.49 1.93 -19.23
CA LEU A 703 -44.46 1.84 -18.14
C LEU A 703 -43.98 2.48 -16.83
N ALA A 704 -42.69 2.38 -16.51
CA ALA A 704 -42.12 2.98 -15.30
C ALA A 704 -40.61 3.23 -15.40
N VAL A 705 -40.10 4.05 -14.46
CA VAL A 705 -38.68 4.27 -14.17
C VAL A 705 -38.53 4.31 -12.66
N GLN A 706 -37.61 3.52 -12.10
CA GLN A 706 -37.23 3.54 -10.69
C GLN A 706 -35.74 3.86 -10.57
N PRO A 707 -35.37 5.07 -10.11
CA PRO A 707 -33.99 5.39 -9.75
C PRO A 707 -33.46 4.49 -8.62
N LEU A 708 -32.16 4.25 -8.64
CA LEU A 708 -31.40 3.44 -7.69
C LEU A 708 -30.34 4.31 -7.00
N PRO A 709 -29.76 3.88 -5.87
CA PRO A 709 -28.72 4.63 -5.18
C PRO A 709 -27.30 4.45 -5.76
N ASP A 710 -27.12 3.54 -6.73
CA ASP A 710 -25.86 3.18 -7.39
C ASP A 710 -26.15 2.49 -8.74
N LEU A 711 -25.10 2.23 -9.53
CA LEU A 711 -25.16 1.61 -10.85
C LEU A 711 -25.67 0.15 -10.77
N PRO A 712 -26.81 -0.20 -11.39
CA PRO A 712 -27.22 -1.61 -11.52
C PRO A 712 -26.36 -2.35 -12.55
N ASP A 713 -25.99 -3.60 -12.23
CA ASP A 713 -25.27 -4.48 -13.18
C ASP A 713 -26.07 -5.73 -13.55
N GLN A 714 -26.37 -6.59 -12.58
CA GLN A 714 -27.09 -7.86 -12.78
C GLN A 714 -28.49 -7.79 -12.18
N VAL A 715 -29.47 -8.45 -12.84
CA VAL A 715 -30.84 -8.57 -12.34
C VAL A 715 -31.37 -10.00 -12.43
N PHE A 716 -32.12 -10.39 -11.40
CA PHE A 716 -32.75 -11.71 -11.27
C PHE A 716 -34.22 -11.55 -10.88
N LEU A 717 -35.08 -12.46 -11.29
CA LEU A 717 -36.53 -12.39 -11.04
C LEU A 717 -36.95 -13.54 -10.12
N ASP A 718 -37.06 -13.27 -8.82
CA ASP A 718 -37.71 -14.17 -7.86
C ASP A 718 -39.22 -14.14 -8.16
N ARG A 719 -39.66 -15.08 -9.00
CA ARG A 719 -41.07 -15.22 -9.40
C ARG A 719 -41.96 -15.72 -8.24
N PRO A 720 -41.56 -16.70 -7.41
CA PRO A 720 -42.35 -17.11 -6.24
C PRO A 720 -42.72 -15.96 -5.30
N ARG A 721 -41.85 -14.97 -5.13
CA ARG A 721 -42.08 -13.79 -4.26
C ARG A 721 -42.44 -12.52 -5.01
N ARG A 722 -42.49 -12.57 -6.35
CA ARG A 722 -42.80 -11.45 -7.26
C ARG A 722 -41.83 -10.26 -7.13
N ARG A 723 -40.53 -10.53 -6.98
CA ARG A 723 -39.48 -9.51 -6.78
C ARG A 723 -38.46 -9.50 -7.90
N LEU A 724 -38.07 -8.30 -8.34
CA LEU A 724 -36.86 -8.07 -9.12
C LEU A 724 -35.70 -7.82 -8.13
N LEU A 725 -34.70 -8.68 -8.15
CA LEU A 725 -33.45 -8.50 -7.41
C LEU A 725 -32.46 -7.75 -8.30
N VAL A 726 -31.91 -6.65 -7.81
CA VAL A 726 -30.95 -5.80 -8.52
C VAL A 726 -29.64 -5.79 -7.75
N VAL A 727 -28.55 -6.21 -8.40
CA VAL A 727 -27.19 -6.15 -7.82
C VAL A 727 -26.59 -4.77 -8.10
N LEU A 728 -26.10 -4.13 -7.05
CA LEU A 728 -25.43 -2.83 -7.04
C LEU A 728 -23.95 -3.04 -6.63
N PRO A 729 -23.01 -3.22 -7.57
CA PRO A 729 -21.66 -3.70 -7.25
C PRO A 729 -20.78 -2.69 -6.49
N GLY A 730 -21.02 -1.38 -6.65
CA GLY A 730 -20.28 -0.32 -5.97
C GLY A 730 -20.76 -0.10 -4.54
N ALA A 731 -22.08 -0.17 -4.33
CA ALA A 731 -22.73 -0.11 -3.03
C ALA A 731 -22.62 -1.41 -2.20
N GLY A 732 -22.13 -2.51 -2.79
CA GLY A 732 -21.98 -3.80 -2.11
C GLY A 732 -23.32 -4.39 -1.66
N ARG A 733 -24.36 -4.32 -2.50
CA ARG A 733 -25.75 -4.55 -2.07
C ARG A 733 -26.61 -5.25 -3.13
N VAL A 734 -27.63 -5.98 -2.67
CA VAL A 734 -28.77 -6.40 -3.49
C VAL A 734 -30.02 -5.65 -3.04
N THR A 735 -30.68 -4.96 -3.97
CA THR A 735 -31.96 -4.28 -3.72
C THR A 735 -33.09 -5.08 -4.38
N ALA A 736 -34.07 -5.51 -3.58
CA ALA A 736 -35.30 -6.13 -4.04
C ALA A 736 -36.38 -5.08 -4.30
N LEU A 737 -36.85 -5.02 -5.55
CA LEU A 737 -38.01 -4.23 -5.98
C LEU A 737 -39.22 -5.14 -6.21
N ASP A 738 -40.43 -4.62 -6.07
CA ASP A 738 -41.66 -5.28 -6.54
C ASP A 738 -41.65 -5.37 -8.08
N ALA A 739 -41.78 -6.58 -8.63
CA ALA A 739 -41.57 -6.79 -10.07
C ALA A 739 -42.65 -6.13 -10.97
N ALA A 740 -43.82 -5.79 -10.43
CA ALA A 740 -44.91 -5.15 -11.18
C ALA A 740 -44.86 -3.61 -11.11
N THR A 741 -44.44 -3.05 -9.98
CA THR A 741 -44.50 -1.62 -9.66
C THR A 741 -43.14 -0.93 -9.49
N LEU A 742 -42.05 -1.70 -9.53
CA LEU A 742 -40.67 -1.30 -9.21
C LEU A 742 -40.43 -0.70 -7.82
N ARG A 743 -41.42 -0.71 -6.92
CA ARG A 743 -41.26 -0.13 -5.58
C ARG A 743 -40.20 -0.89 -4.77
N PRO A 744 -39.24 -0.23 -4.11
CA PRO A 744 -38.33 -0.89 -3.19
C PRO A 744 -39.08 -1.63 -2.08
N LEU A 745 -38.72 -2.91 -1.89
CA LEU A 745 -39.28 -3.79 -0.88
C LEU A 745 -38.29 -4.07 0.25
N ARG A 746 -37.03 -4.33 -0.11
CA ARG A 746 -35.95 -4.68 0.82
C ARG A 746 -34.57 -4.50 0.19
N GLU A 747 -33.55 -4.38 1.02
CA GLU A 747 -32.14 -4.45 0.64
C GLU A 747 -31.43 -5.52 1.49
N GLY A 748 -30.40 -6.15 0.95
CA GLY A 748 -29.49 -7.07 1.64
C GLY A 748 -28.04 -6.73 1.33
N ASP A 749 -27.23 -6.62 2.39
CA ASP A 749 -25.83 -6.21 2.28
C ASP A 749 -24.91 -7.39 1.92
N LEU A 750 -24.05 -7.18 0.93
CA LEU A 750 -23.01 -8.12 0.51
C LEU A 750 -21.67 -7.67 1.09
N PRO A 751 -21.11 -8.36 2.10
CA PRO A 751 -19.84 -7.98 2.69
C PRO A 751 -18.68 -8.11 1.68
N GLY A 752 -17.72 -7.18 1.75
CA GLY A 752 -16.67 -7.05 0.74
C GLY A 752 -17.02 -5.98 -0.31
N GLY A 753 -16.25 -5.94 -1.40
CA GLY A 753 -16.50 -5.07 -2.55
C GLY A 753 -15.29 -4.99 -3.49
N PRO A 754 -15.50 -4.88 -4.82
CA PRO A 754 -16.78 -4.93 -5.53
C PRO A 754 -17.35 -6.34 -5.67
N VAL A 755 -18.64 -6.43 -5.99
CA VAL A 755 -19.28 -7.68 -6.44
C VAL A 755 -18.87 -7.97 -7.89
N LEU A 756 -18.48 -9.21 -8.20
CA LEU A 756 -17.94 -9.60 -9.51
C LEU A 756 -18.93 -10.40 -10.36
N ALA A 757 -19.76 -11.22 -9.71
CA ALA A 757 -20.84 -11.99 -10.30
C ALA A 757 -21.83 -12.40 -9.21
N ALA A 758 -23.10 -12.60 -9.57
CA ALA A 758 -24.09 -13.21 -8.71
C ALA A 758 -24.90 -14.28 -9.46
N ALA A 759 -25.57 -15.15 -8.71
CA ALA A 759 -26.50 -16.14 -9.22
C ALA A 759 -27.61 -16.43 -8.20
N VAL A 760 -28.75 -16.93 -8.66
CA VAL A 760 -29.91 -17.27 -7.84
C VAL A 760 -30.22 -18.75 -8.02
N ASP A 761 -30.28 -19.48 -6.91
CA ASP A 761 -30.74 -20.87 -6.84
C ASP A 761 -32.11 -20.89 -6.15
N ASP A 762 -33.17 -20.90 -6.97
CA ASP A 762 -34.57 -20.96 -6.51
C ASP A 762 -34.87 -22.29 -5.78
N ASP A 763 -34.16 -23.39 -6.07
CA ASP A 763 -34.35 -24.69 -5.41
C ASP A 763 -33.77 -24.72 -3.99
N GLN A 764 -32.82 -23.82 -3.67
CA GLN A 764 -32.23 -23.66 -2.34
C GLN A 764 -32.73 -22.42 -1.60
N ASP A 765 -33.53 -21.57 -2.23
CA ASP A 765 -33.84 -20.22 -1.76
C ASP A 765 -32.57 -19.38 -1.51
N ARG A 766 -31.59 -19.40 -2.42
CA ARG A 766 -30.29 -18.72 -2.22
C ARG A 766 -29.93 -17.72 -3.32
N LEU A 767 -29.32 -16.60 -2.92
CA LEU A 767 -28.50 -15.77 -3.81
C LEU A 767 -27.03 -15.93 -3.42
N TYR A 768 -26.21 -16.32 -4.38
CA TYR A 768 -24.77 -16.44 -4.25
C TYR A 768 -24.11 -15.24 -4.93
N ALA A 769 -23.31 -14.47 -4.21
CA ALA A 769 -22.57 -13.33 -4.75
C ALA A 769 -21.06 -13.52 -4.56
N LEU A 770 -20.33 -13.50 -5.67
CA LEU A 770 -18.88 -13.54 -5.70
C LEU A 770 -18.34 -12.15 -5.39
N THR A 771 -18.00 -11.91 -4.14
CA THR A 771 -17.52 -10.63 -3.62
C THR A 771 -15.98 -10.63 -3.63
N ALA A 772 -15.38 -9.58 -4.19
CA ALA A 772 -13.95 -9.32 -3.99
C ALA A 772 -13.76 -8.84 -2.55
N VAL A 773 -12.87 -9.49 -1.79
CA VAL A 773 -12.67 -9.19 -0.36
C VAL A 773 -11.18 -9.02 -0.05
N SER A 774 -10.40 -8.81 -1.11
CA SER A 774 -9.11 -8.11 -1.24
C SER A 774 -8.62 -8.35 -2.68
N PRO A 775 -7.56 -7.68 -3.17
CA PRO A 775 -6.95 -8.02 -4.48
C PRO A 775 -6.42 -9.46 -4.60
N ARG A 776 -6.41 -10.25 -3.51
CA ARG A 776 -5.90 -11.64 -3.48
C ARG A 776 -6.90 -12.65 -2.89
N GLN A 777 -8.14 -12.25 -2.56
CA GLN A 777 -9.13 -13.13 -1.95
C GLN A 777 -10.54 -12.73 -2.37
N ARG A 778 -11.32 -13.68 -2.86
CA ARG A 778 -12.75 -13.53 -3.12
C ARG A 778 -13.50 -14.49 -2.21
N LEU A 779 -14.68 -14.11 -1.74
CA LEU A 779 -15.55 -14.93 -0.92
C LEU A 779 -16.88 -15.09 -1.64
N ILE A 780 -17.64 -16.11 -1.28
CA ILE A 780 -19.03 -16.24 -1.71
C ILE A 780 -19.89 -15.74 -0.55
N ALA A 781 -20.46 -14.56 -0.70
CA ALA A 781 -21.53 -14.10 0.17
C ALA A 781 -22.81 -14.84 -0.22
N VAL A 782 -23.52 -15.39 0.76
CA VAL A 782 -24.72 -16.19 0.55
C VAL A 782 -25.87 -15.53 1.30
N LEU A 783 -26.83 -14.99 0.55
CA LEU A 783 -28.06 -14.46 1.10
C LEU A 783 -29.17 -15.53 1.02
N ASP A 784 -30.03 -15.56 2.03
CA ASP A 784 -31.32 -16.26 1.92
C ASP A 784 -32.27 -15.42 1.06
N LEU A 785 -32.92 -15.99 0.05
CA LEU A 785 -33.80 -15.18 -0.81
C LEU A 785 -34.96 -14.57 0.00
N ARG A 786 -35.48 -15.27 1.00
CA ARG A 786 -36.75 -14.91 1.66
C ARG A 786 -36.72 -13.52 2.28
N ASP A 787 -35.60 -13.19 2.91
CA ASP A 787 -35.37 -11.97 3.68
C ASP A 787 -34.10 -11.20 3.24
N LEU A 788 -33.31 -11.71 2.29
CA LEU A 788 -32.00 -11.18 1.88
C LEU A 788 -30.98 -11.07 3.02
N ASP A 789 -31.16 -11.81 4.12
CA ASP A 789 -30.21 -11.82 5.22
C ASP A 789 -28.99 -12.72 4.88
N LEU A 790 -27.80 -12.29 5.30
CA LEU A 790 -26.53 -13.01 5.05
C LEU A 790 -26.46 -14.28 5.92
N VAL A 791 -26.69 -15.44 5.29
CA VAL A 791 -26.64 -16.75 5.96
C VAL A 791 -25.27 -17.42 5.93
N ALA A 792 -24.42 -17.09 4.96
CA ALA A 792 -23.02 -17.52 4.98
C ALA A 792 -22.06 -16.56 4.28
N LEU A 793 -20.79 -16.60 4.72
CA LEU A 793 -19.66 -16.00 4.02
C LEU A 793 -18.59 -17.09 3.85
N VAL A 794 -18.46 -17.60 2.63
CA VAL A 794 -17.69 -18.81 2.31
C VAL A 794 -16.33 -18.44 1.74
N ALA A 795 -15.26 -18.94 2.35
CA ALA A 795 -13.89 -18.77 1.87
C ALA A 795 -13.40 -19.93 1.00
N GLY A 796 -12.46 -19.63 0.09
CA GLY A 796 -11.74 -20.65 -0.67
C GLY A 796 -10.87 -21.56 0.22
N ALA A 797 -10.58 -22.74 -0.29
CA ALA A 797 -9.66 -23.74 0.29
C ALA A 797 -8.34 -23.78 -0.51
N PRO A 798 -7.26 -24.42 -0.02
CA PRO A 798 -5.97 -24.43 -0.71
C PRO A 798 -5.98 -24.99 -2.15
N ASP A 799 -6.96 -25.82 -2.50
CA ASP A 799 -7.21 -26.44 -3.81
C ASP A 799 -8.22 -25.68 -4.69
N VAL A 800 -9.17 -24.98 -4.04
CA VAL A 800 -10.16 -24.08 -4.66
C VAL A 800 -10.10 -22.71 -3.98
N PRO A 801 -9.08 -21.89 -4.30
CA PRO A 801 -8.69 -20.78 -3.43
C PRO A 801 -9.46 -19.48 -3.70
N LEU A 802 -10.27 -19.42 -4.76
CA LEU A 802 -11.12 -18.27 -5.14
C LEU A 802 -10.35 -16.95 -5.32
N GLN A 803 -9.05 -16.98 -5.58
CA GLN A 803 -8.23 -15.76 -5.67
C GLN A 803 -8.49 -15.01 -6.98
N ARG A 804 -8.78 -15.76 -8.05
CA ARG A 804 -9.02 -15.30 -9.43
C ARG A 804 -10.38 -15.77 -9.98
N ALA A 805 -11.29 -16.24 -9.12
CA ALA A 805 -12.63 -16.64 -9.52
C ALA A 805 -13.38 -15.45 -10.16
N THR A 806 -13.76 -15.54 -11.43
CA THR A 806 -14.25 -14.41 -12.26
C THR A 806 -15.75 -14.46 -12.52
N ALA A 807 -16.34 -15.65 -12.60
CA ALA A 807 -17.76 -15.84 -12.82
C ALA A 807 -18.29 -17.01 -11.99
N LEU A 808 -19.57 -16.97 -11.64
CA LEU A 808 -20.31 -18.09 -11.10
C LEU A 808 -21.72 -18.17 -11.70
N ASP A 809 -22.35 -19.34 -11.62
CA ASP A 809 -23.76 -19.56 -11.91
C ASP A 809 -24.30 -20.73 -11.08
N ALA A 810 -25.61 -20.78 -10.80
CA ALA A 810 -26.22 -21.73 -9.86
C ALA A 810 -27.52 -22.35 -10.40
N ALA A 811 -27.70 -23.66 -10.18
CA ALA A 811 -28.92 -24.40 -10.52
C ALA A 811 -28.99 -25.74 -9.79
N GLY A 812 -30.18 -26.14 -9.32
CA GLY A 812 -30.43 -27.50 -8.81
C GLY A 812 -29.58 -27.90 -7.61
N GLY A 813 -29.26 -26.95 -6.70
CA GLY A 813 -28.38 -27.19 -5.56
C GLY A 813 -26.90 -27.30 -5.91
N ARG A 814 -26.49 -26.86 -7.11
CA ARG A 814 -25.09 -26.78 -7.55
C ARG A 814 -24.69 -25.36 -7.88
N LEU A 815 -23.49 -24.99 -7.40
CA LEU A 815 -22.80 -23.76 -7.75
C LEU A 815 -21.63 -24.09 -8.67
N TRP A 816 -21.57 -23.42 -9.83
CA TRP A 816 -20.48 -23.51 -10.79
C TRP A 816 -19.62 -22.26 -10.70
N ILE A 817 -18.29 -22.41 -10.60
CA ILE A 817 -17.36 -21.27 -10.48
C ILE A 817 -16.23 -21.42 -11.49
N VAL A 818 -15.88 -20.33 -12.19
CA VAL A 818 -14.74 -20.25 -13.10
C VAL A 818 -13.59 -19.45 -12.47
N GLU A 819 -12.40 -20.06 -12.39
CA GLU A 819 -11.15 -19.45 -11.93
C GLU A 819 -10.02 -19.71 -12.94
N GLY A 820 -9.88 -18.81 -13.93
CA GLY A 820 -8.88 -18.93 -14.99
C GLY A 820 -9.13 -20.16 -15.87
N ASP A 821 -8.19 -21.11 -15.84
CA ASP A 821 -8.24 -22.39 -16.57
C ASP A 821 -9.03 -23.49 -15.83
N ARG A 822 -9.71 -23.17 -14.72
CA ARG A 822 -10.42 -24.16 -13.90
C ARG A 822 -11.91 -23.82 -13.78
N MET A 823 -12.74 -24.83 -13.91
CA MET A 823 -14.15 -24.81 -13.52
C MET A 823 -14.37 -25.76 -12.35
N TYR A 824 -15.07 -25.28 -11.33
CA TYR A 824 -15.43 -26.03 -10.14
C TYR A 824 -16.94 -26.28 -10.10
N ALA A 825 -17.34 -27.52 -9.86
CA ALA A 825 -18.71 -27.91 -9.52
C ALA A 825 -18.79 -28.09 -8.00
N ILE A 826 -19.61 -27.31 -7.33
CA ILE A 826 -19.71 -27.26 -5.86
C ILE A 826 -21.14 -27.62 -5.44
N GLU A 827 -21.28 -28.48 -4.44
CA GLU A 827 -22.56 -28.75 -3.79
C GLU A 827 -22.92 -27.55 -2.90
N ALA A 828 -24.05 -26.90 -3.20
CA ALA A 828 -24.29 -25.52 -2.77
C ALA A 828 -24.85 -25.38 -1.34
N ALA A 829 -25.14 -26.50 -0.66
CA ALA A 829 -25.64 -26.57 0.71
C ALA A 829 -24.54 -26.88 1.74
N ARG A 830 -23.49 -27.61 1.35
CA ARG A 830 -22.35 -28.01 2.18
C ARG A 830 -21.00 -27.42 1.74
N PHE A 831 -20.98 -26.74 0.59
CA PHE A 831 -19.78 -26.14 -0.02
C PHE A 831 -18.68 -27.15 -0.37
N GLU A 832 -19.09 -28.37 -0.69
CA GLU A 832 -18.19 -29.48 -1.06
C GLU A 832 -17.93 -29.49 -2.57
N VAL A 833 -16.66 -29.51 -2.98
CA VAL A 833 -16.24 -29.53 -4.38
C VAL A 833 -16.52 -30.93 -4.95
N GLN A 834 -17.57 -31.08 -5.76
CA GLN A 834 -17.95 -32.35 -6.40
C GLN A 834 -17.04 -32.71 -7.56
N THR A 835 -16.58 -31.73 -8.33
CA THR A 835 -15.76 -31.95 -9.53
C THR A 835 -14.91 -30.71 -9.83
N THR A 836 -13.68 -30.91 -10.30
CA THR A 836 -12.92 -29.88 -11.00
C THR A 836 -12.71 -30.31 -12.46
N ALA A 837 -12.91 -29.41 -13.40
CA ALA A 837 -12.50 -29.56 -14.79
C ALA A 837 -11.47 -28.47 -15.15
N THR A 838 -10.48 -28.82 -15.98
CA THR A 838 -9.67 -27.82 -16.68
C THR A 838 -10.44 -27.37 -17.92
N ILE A 839 -10.63 -26.06 -18.06
CA ILE A 839 -11.19 -25.41 -19.25
C ILE A 839 -10.07 -24.58 -19.91
N GLU A 840 -10.03 -24.53 -21.23
CA GLU A 840 -8.99 -23.81 -21.98
C GLU A 840 -9.64 -22.62 -22.73
N PRO A 841 -10.00 -21.53 -22.02
CA PRO A 841 -10.71 -20.40 -22.63
C PRO A 841 -9.80 -19.62 -23.58
N SER A 842 -10.29 -19.43 -24.81
CA SER A 842 -9.60 -18.75 -25.91
C SER A 842 -9.18 -17.31 -25.63
N SER A 843 -9.92 -16.62 -24.74
CA SER A 843 -9.67 -15.23 -24.32
C SER A 843 -9.22 -15.08 -22.87
N GLY A 844 -9.02 -16.18 -22.13
CA GLY A 844 -8.70 -16.16 -20.70
C GLY A 844 -9.90 -15.88 -19.76
N THR A 845 -11.11 -15.69 -20.31
CA THR A 845 -12.37 -15.50 -19.57
C THR A 845 -13.43 -16.49 -20.07
N ALA A 846 -14.18 -17.10 -19.17
CA ALA A 846 -15.34 -17.91 -19.51
C ALA A 846 -16.49 -17.70 -18.52
N THR A 847 -17.72 -17.69 -19.03
CA THR A 847 -18.94 -17.55 -18.22
C THR A 847 -19.70 -18.87 -18.21
N PRO A 848 -19.99 -19.48 -17.05
CA PRO A 848 -20.87 -20.65 -16.96
C PRO A 848 -22.33 -20.24 -17.19
N ILE A 849 -23.11 -21.15 -17.79
CA ILE A 849 -24.56 -21.05 -17.98
C ILE A 849 -25.17 -22.41 -17.59
N ALA A 850 -25.55 -22.52 -16.33
CA ALA A 850 -26.18 -23.70 -15.73
C ALA A 850 -27.61 -23.89 -16.27
N ASP A 851 -28.12 -25.12 -16.20
CA ASP A 851 -29.48 -25.47 -16.59
C ASP A 851 -30.36 -25.78 -15.37
N PRO A 852 -31.39 -24.97 -15.08
CA PRO A 852 -32.35 -25.26 -14.00
C PRO A 852 -33.07 -26.62 -14.16
N ALA A 853 -33.26 -27.11 -15.38
CA ALA A 853 -34.02 -28.34 -15.62
C ALA A 853 -33.19 -29.63 -15.46
N SER A 854 -31.90 -29.61 -15.79
CA SER A 854 -31.04 -30.80 -15.80
C SER A 854 -29.79 -30.72 -14.91
N GLY A 855 -29.49 -29.56 -14.31
CA GLY A 855 -28.30 -29.34 -13.48
C GLY A 855 -26.97 -29.46 -14.24
N ASN A 856 -27.02 -29.46 -15.58
CA ASN A 856 -25.84 -29.41 -16.45
C ASN A 856 -25.33 -27.97 -16.57
N VAL A 857 -24.08 -27.82 -17.02
CA VAL A 857 -23.48 -26.52 -17.35
C VAL A 857 -22.96 -26.54 -18.77
N VAL A 858 -23.14 -25.41 -19.48
CA VAL A 858 -22.32 -25.04 -20.65
C VAL A 858 -21.51 -23.81 -20.26
N TRP A 859 -20.40 -23.53 -20.95
CA TRP A 859 -19.71 -22.25 -20.77
C TRP A 859 -19.48 -21.56 -22.11
N VAL A 860 -19.39 -20.25 -22.06
CA VAL A 860 -19.17 -19.40 -23.23
C VAL A 860 -17.88 -18.59 -23.06
N ASP A 861 -17.14 -18.49 -24.15
CA ASP A 861 -15.98 -17.62 -24.32
C ASP A 861 -16.02 -16.99 -25.72
N GLU A 862 -15.05 -16.15 -26.08
CA GLU A 862 -15.07 -15.44 -27.37
C GLU A 862 -15.06 -16.35 -28.61
N ALA A 863 -14.58 -17.59 -28.49
CA ALA A 863 -14.55 -18.57 -29.58
C ALA A 863 -15.88 -19.34 -29.73
N GLY A 864 -16.76 -19.35 -28.73
CA GLY A 864 -18.12 -19.88 -28.85
C GLY A 864 -18.65 -20.60 -27.61
N VAL A 865 -19.44 -21.64 -27.85
CA VAL A 865 -20.15 -22.39 -26.81
C VAL A 865 -19.43 -23.71 -26.55
N TRP A 866 -19.23 -24.03 -25.28
CA TRP A 866 -18.51 -25.23 -24.84
C TRP A 866 -19.38 -26.08 -23.92
N LEU A 867 -19.29 -27.39 -24.12
CA LEU A 867 -20.05 -28.38 -23.36
C LEU A 867 -19.12 -29.45 -22.79
N PRO A 868 -19.45 -30.07 -21.64
CA PRO A 868 -18.82 -31.29 -21.21
C PRO A 868 -18.83 -32.38 -22.30
N GLY A 869 -17.75 -33.14 -22.42
CA GLY A 869 -17.70 -34.30 -23.29
C GLY A 869 -18.74 -35.35 -22.89
N ARG A 870 -19.23 -36.12 -23.85
CA ARG A 870 -19.84 -37.41 -23.53
C ARG A 870 -18.70 -38.42 -23.26
N PRO A 871 -18.83 -39.29 -22.24
CA PRO A 871 -17.95 -40.44 -22.09
C PRO A 871 -18.14 -41.45 -23.23
#